data_AF-A0A673YL10-F1
#
_entry.id   AF-A0A673YL10-F1
#
_cell.length_a   1.000
_cell.length_b   1.000
_cell.length_c   1.000
_cell.angle_alpha   90.00
_cell.angle_beta   90.00
_cell.angle_gamma   90.00
#
_symmetry.space_group_name_H-M   'P 1'
#
loop_
_entity.id
_entity.type
_entity.pdbx_description
1 polymer ?
#
loop_
_entity_poly.entity_id
_entity_poly.type
_entity_poly.pdbx_seq_one_letter_code
_entity_poly.pdbx_strand_id
1 'polypeptide(L)'
;MAGLSLYFEDGHDDLDDFGFDDYGSECDGIRITAFLDAGQDNLTPLGRLEKYAFSENVFNRQIVARGLLDVLREFSDNENDFISVMETVARMSEDGEPTVRAELMEQVPNIAMFLHESQPNFPAVFSRYLVPIVVRYLTDPNNQVRKTSQAALLVLLEQGLICKGDMETKVCPVLLDLTELSSDDDYKIEAVAIMCKLVTMLSKDTVEHLLLLRFCELCSDARLFQVRKVCAANFGEFCSIVGQDATEKLLMSKFFDLCSDSLWGIRKACAECFMIVSNSTSPGVRRTKLSPLFISLISDQSRWVRQAAFQSLGRFISTFANPSSTGLYFKEDGTLLEVPRCPFDRLGPTHCHRLTWGQKQYSKWTILVKCLECNNNPPTNNEETEQTDENFNSFHYWRPPLPDISEELEMLKDQVPLQKQTGGIKEGEKEEMVVLEDGEMEAKEEMAGLEPVTSSQIKKVLDCLQPHMDDPDAQAQVQVLSAALKAAQQERQSEDTEGQSECQPPEDGNGEPDEEFSQKGGTAEEEQTPNEPLTGFNHSSYSCPSPHPLPQNVIPQQLLDQYLSMTDPARAQTVDTEIAKHCAFSLPGVALTLGQQNWHCLKDTYETLATDVQWKVRRTLAFSIHELAVILGDQLTAADLVPIFNGFLKDLDEVRIGVLKHLYDFLKLLHAEKRREYLYQLQEFMVTDNSRNWRFRYELAEQLILIIELYSHYDVYDYLRQIALTLCSDKVSEVRWISYKLVGMPFVLMYACGAHDLGLNFINELIVRFCHCPKWVGRQAFAFICQAIVEEDCMPMDQFAQHLLPSLLSLSSDPVANVRVLVAKALRQSVMEKAYFKEPGSAYSDELEETVMALQADKDRDVRFFASQDPNMTLMDTAALI
;
A
#
# COMPACT_ATOMS: atom_id res chain seq x y z
N MET A 1 -0.71 -3.79 -13.60
CA MET A 1 -1.20 -5.16 -13.35
C MET A 1 -0.97 -5.54 -11.91
N ALA A 2 -2.04 -5.57 -11.11
CA ALA A 2 -2.27 -6.41 -9.94
C ALA A 2 -3.71 -6.12 -9.51
N GLY A 3 -4.63 -6.61 -10.32
CA GLY A 3 -6.07 -6.44 -10.15
C GLY A 3 -6.75 -7.44 -11.06
N LEU A 4 -7.25 -8.51 -10.45
CA LEU A 4 -8.26 -9.42 -11.01
C LEU A 4 -7.86 -10.16 -12.30
N SER A 5 -6.94 -11.12 -12.20
CA SER A 5 -7.03 -12.31 -13.07
C SER A 5 -8.17 -13.18 -12.54
N LEU A 6 -9.38 -12.92 -13.02
CA LEU A 6 -10.54 -13.79 -12.85
C LEU A 6 -10.86 -14.48 -14.18
N TYR A 7 -9.89 -15.13 -14.83
CA TYR A 7 -10.20 -16.14 -15.85
C TYR A 7 -9.12 -17.24 -15.87
N PHE A 8 -9.58 -18.46 -15.56
CA PHE A 8 -8.91 -19.76 -15.71
C PHE A 8 -7.66 -20.06 -14.87
N GLU A 9 -7.88 -20.45 -13.61
CA GLU A 9 -7.11 -21.53 -12.97
C GLU A 9 -8.08 -22.44 -12.20
N ASP A 10 -8.48 -23.54 -12.85
CA ASP A 10 -8.87 -24.82 -12.20
C ASP A 10 -9.10 -25.86 -13.31
N GLY A 11 -8.20 -26.85 -13.38
CA GLY A 11 -8.43 -28.15 -14.03
C GLY A 11 -8.26 -28.24 -15.55
N HIS A 12 -7.02 -28.40 -16.02
CA HIS A 12 -6.75 -29.17 -17.23
C HIS A 12 -7.08 -30.64 -16.92
N ASP A 13 -8.25 -31.10 -17.35
CA ASP A 13 -8.47 -32.46 -17.81
C ASP A 13 -9.79 -32.47 -18.62
N ASP A 14 -9.68 -32.94 -19.86
CA ASP A 14 -10.74 -33.20 -20.84
C ASP A 14 -11.48 -31.98 -21.42
N LEU A 15 -10.91 -31.34 -22.46
CA LEU A 15 -11.62 -30.80 -23.63
C LEU A 15 -10.61 -30.38 -24.73
N ASP A 16 -9.72 -31.29 -25.12
CA ASP A 16 -9.07 -31.22 -26.43
C ASP A 16 -10.05 -31.77 -27.48
N ASP A 17 -10.56 -30.90 -28.35
CA ASP A 17 -10.84 -31.15 -29.79
C ASP A 17 -11.83 -30.11 -30.35
N PHE A 18 -11.36 -28.88 -30.63
CA PHE A 18 -11.96 -28.04 -31.67
C PHE A 18 -10.85 -27.21 -32.32
N GLY A 19 -10.47 -27.62 -33.54
CA GLY A 19 -9.36 -27.09 -34.32
C GLY A 19 -9.41 -25.57 -34.51
N PHE A 20 -8.33 -24.92 -34.08
CA PHE A 20 -7.94 -23.59 -34.50
C PHE A 20 -7.21 -23.75 -35.84
N ASP A 21 -7.90 -23.53 -36.96
CA ASP A 21 -7.22 -23.38 -38.24
C ASP A 21 -6.59 -21.98 -38.28
N ASP A 22 -5.26 -21.99 -38.29
CA ASP A 22 -4.35 -20.87 -38.41
C ASP A 22 -4.49 -20.19 -39.78
N TYR A 23 -5.17 -19.04 -39.81
CA TYR A 23 -5.15 -18.11 -40.95
C TYR A 23 -5.16 -16.67 -40.42
N GLY A 24 -4.00 -16.15 -40.01
CA GLY A 24 -3.91 -14.76 -39.58
C GLY A 24 -2.49 -14.24 -39.31
N SER A 25 -1.57 -14.28 -40.30
CA SER A 25 -0.21 -13.74 -40.12
C SER A 25 0.37 -12.93 -41.30
N GLU A 26 -0.42 -12.39 -42.24
CA GLU A 26 0.16 -11.71 -43.42
C GLU A 26 -0.30 -10.26 -43.70
N CYS A 27 -0.86 -9.49 -42.75
CA CYS A 27 -1.38 -8.14 -43.09
C CYS A 27 -1.11 -6.99 -42.10
N ASP A 28 -0.06 -7.05 -41.27
CA ASP A 28 0.29 -5.96 -40.33
C ASP A 28 0.92 -4.69 -40.98
N GLY A 29 0.99 -4.60 -42.31
CA GLY A 29 1.82 -3.60 -42.99
C GLY A 29 1.11 -2.47 -43.77
N ILE A 30 -0.22 -2.45 -43.89
CA ILE A 30 -0.89 -1.49 -44.79
C ILE A 30 -1.39 -0.27 -44.00
N ARG A 31 -0.65 0.84 -44.05
CA ARG A 31 -1.15 2.15 -43.58
C ARG A 31 -2.31 2.60 -44.48
N ILE A 32 -3.51 2.78 -43.90
CA ILE A 32 -4.68 3.33 -44.62
C ILE A 32 -4.34 4.63 -45.34
N THR A 33 -3.50 5.48 -44.75
CA THR A 33 -3.12 6.77 -45.34
C THR A 33 -2.52 6.60 -46.74
N ALA A 34 -1.77 5.52 -47.00
CA ALA A 34 -1.27 5.20 -48.35
C ALA A 34 -2.39 4.74 -49.31
N PHE A 35 -3.46 4.14 -48.79
CA PHE A 35 -4.65 3.71 -49.54
C PHE A 35 -5.55 4.89 -49.90
N LEU A 36 -5.58 5.90 -49.03
CA LEU A 36 -6.20 7.18 -49.26
C LEU A 36 -5.36 7.98 -50.29
N ASP A 37 -4.04 8.06 -50.17
CA ASP A 37 -3.20 8.85 -51.08
C ASP A 37 -3.05 8.31 -52.52
N ALA A 38 -3.58 7.11 -52.82
CA ALA A 38 -3.55 6.52 -54.16
C ALA A 38 -4.42 7.35 -55.15
N GLY A 39 -3.79 8.30 -55.85
CA GLY A 39 -4.39 9.27 -56.78
C GLY A 39 -4.98 8.70 -58.07
N GLN A 40 -5.82 7.67 -58.01
CA GLN A 40 -6.49 7.09 -59.18
C GLN A 40 -7.94 7.58 -59.39
N ASP A 41 -8.55 8.22 -58.40
CA ASP A 41 -9.92 8.77 -58.49
C ASP A 41 -9.97 10.26 -58.08
N ASN A 42 -10.73 11.09 -58.80
CA ASN A 42 -10.96 12.52 -58.49
C ASN A 42 -11.80 12.76 -57.20
N LEU A 43 -11.74 11.85 -56.22
CA LEU A 43 -12.52 11.88 -54.99
C LEU A 43 -11.75 12.57 -53.85
N THR A 44 -12.48 13.28 -53.00
CA THR A 44 -11.92 13.82 -51.75
C THR A 44 -11.50 12.67 -50.82
N PRO A 45 -10.60 12.92 -49.86
CA PRO A 45 -10.22 11.91 -48.87
C PRO A 45 -11.40 11.24 -48.15
N LEU A 46 -12.40 12.03 -47.74
CA LEU A 46 -13.67 11.52 -47.19
C LEU A 46 -14.47 10.70 -48.21
N GLY A 47 -14.55 11.16 -49.48
CA GLY A 47 -15.23 10.39 -50.53
C GLY A 47 -14.56 9.04 -50.82
N ARG A 48 -13.23 8.96 -50.65
CA ARG A 48 -12.48 7.69 -50.74
C ARG A 48 -12.77 6.79 -49.54
N LEU A 49 -12.79 7.35 -48.33
CA LEU A 49 -13.17 6.62 -47.12
C LEU A 49 -14.54 5.98 -47.29
N GLU A 50 -15.57 6.74 -47.70
CA GLU A 50 -16.92 6.20 -47.92
C GLU A 50 -16.94 5.13 -49.02
N LYS A 51 -16.23 5.34 -50.14
CA LYS A 51 -16.15 4.36 -51.23
C LYS A 51 -15.64 3.00 -50.75
N TYR A 52 -14.59 2.97 -49.92
CA TYR A 52 -14.02 1.73 -49.42
C TYR A 52 -14.81 1.15 -48.24
N ALA A 53 -15.29 2.00 -47.33
CA ALA A 53 -16.11 1.62 -46.19
C ALA A 53 -17.39 0.87 -46.59
N PHE A 54 -17.96 1.19 -47.75
CA PHE A 54 -19.18 0.55 -48.27
C PHE A 54 -18.95 -0.21 -49.58
N SER A 55 -17.72 -0.66 -49.85
CA SER A 55 -17.43 -1.46 -51.02
C SER A 55 -17.93 -2.90 -50.86
N GLU A 56 -18.26 -3.58 -51.98
CA GLU A 56 -18.68 -4.99 -51.95
C GLU A 56 -17.59 -5.93 -51.43
N ASN A 57 -16.32 -5.52 -51.50
CA ASN A 57 -15.19 -6.31 -51.03
C ASN A 57 -15.02 -6.19 -49.50
N VAL A 58 -15.23 -7.30 -48.80
CA VAL A 58 -15.08 -7.41 -47.35
C VAL A 58 -13.70 -6.96 -46.87
N PHE A 59 -12.64 -7.33 -47.60
CA PHE A 59 -11.26 -6.97 -47.25
C PHE A 59 -11.03 -5.46 -47.21
N ASN A 60 -11.61 -4.73 -48.17
CA ASN A 60 -11.53 -3.26 -48.18
C ASN A 60 -12.22 -2.67 -46.94
N ARG A 61 -13.40 -3.20 -46.56
CA ARG A 61 -14.13 -2.71 -45.38
C ARG A 61 -13.40 -3.04 -44.08
N GLN A 62 -12.77 -4.21 -43.98
CA GLN A 62 -11.91 -4.59 -42.84
C GLN A 62 -10.69 -3.69 -42.72
N ILE A 63 -10.00 -3.41 -43.84
CA ILE A 63 -8.88 -2.46 -43.84
C ILE A 63 -9.36 -1.12 -43.31
N VAL A 64 -10.48 -0.60 -43.84
CA VAL A 64 -11.03 0.68 -43.36
C VAL A 64 -11.28 0.64 -41.86
N ALA A 65 -11.92 -0.41 -41.34
CA ALA A 65 -12.21 -0.55 -39.92
C ALA A 65 -10.93 -0.49 -39.06
N ARG A 66 -9.85 -1.19 -39.46
CA ARG A 66 -8.57 -1.22 -38.73
C ARG A 66 -7.87 0.14 -38.63
N GLY A 67 -7.90 0.93 -39.69
CA GLY A 67 -7.20 2.23 -39.70
C GLY A 67 -8.10 3.44 -39.42
N LEU A 68 -9.30 3.24 -38.87
CA LEU A 68 -10.21 4.35 -38.50
C LEU A 68 -9.56 5.36 -37.54
N LEU A 69 -8.69 4.91 -36.64
CA LEU A 69 -7.96 5.80 -35.74
C LEU A 69 -7.06 6.78 -36.50
N ASP A 70 -6.33 6.28 -37.49
CA ASP A 70 -5.43 7.11 -38.31
C ASP A 70 -6.24 8.09 -39.17
N VAL A 71 -7.38 7.65 -39.71
CA VAL A 71 -8.32 8.52 -40.42
C VAL A 71 -8.83 9.62 -39.49
N LEU A 72 -9.27 9.28 -38.27
CA LEU A 72 -9.77 10.26 -37.30
C LEU A 72 -8.70 11.29 -36.91
N ARG A 73 -7.43 10.89 -36.80
CA ARG A 73 -6.30 11.79 -36.57
C ARG A 73 -6.05 12.76 -37.73
N GLU A 74 -6.31 12.33 -38.96
CA GLU A 74 -6.14 13.17 -40.16
C GLU A 74 -7.25 14.21 -40.30
N PHE A 75 -8.50 13.87 -39.92
CA PHE A 75 -9.67 14.75 -40.03
C PHE A 75 -10.04 15.45 -38.71
N SER A 76 -9.23 15.38 -37.66
CA SER A 76 -9.56 15.94 -36.34
C SER A 76 -9.60 17.47 -36.29
N ASP A 77 -8.98 18.15 -37.25
CA ASP A 77 -8.90 19.61 -37.30
C ASP A 77 -10.21 20.28 -37.78
N ASN A 78 -11.11 19.53 -38.42
CA ASN A 78 -12.38 20.04 -38.95
C ASN A 78 -13.57 19.25 -38.39
N GLU A 79 -14.41 19.93 -37.59
CA GLU A 79 -15.58 19.34 -36.92
C GLU A 79 -16.57 18.66 -37.88
N ASN A 80 -16.80 19.23 -39.07
CA ASN A 80 -17.74 18.65 -40.05
C ASN A 80 -17.19 17.36 -40.68
N ASP A 81 -15.89 17.35 -40.98
CA ASP A 81 -15.21 16.18 -41.54
C ASP A 81 -15.16 15.07 -40.51
N PHE A 82 -14.83 15.42 -39.27
CA PHE A 82 -14.87 14.51 -38.12
C PHE A 82 -16.26 13.89 -37.93
N ILE A 83 -17.35 14.69 -37.93
CA ILE A 83 -18.72 14.16 -37.82
C ILE A 83 -19.02 13.19 -38.97
N SER A 84 -18.58 13.51 -40.19
CA SER A 84 -18.75 12.64 -41.36
C SER A 84 -18.02 11.30 -41.20
N VAL A 85 -16.83 11.30 -40.59
CA VAL A 85 -16.11 10.05 -40.24
C VAL A 85 -16.89 9.27 -39.18
N MET A 86 -17.42 9.92 -38.14
CA MET A 86 -18.21 9.25 -37.11
C MET A 86 -19.53 8.67 -37.63
N GLU A 87 -20.18 9.33 -38.59
CA GLU A 87 -21.35 8.79 -39.30
C GLU A 87 -20.99 7.58 -40.17
N THR A 88 -19.77 7.57 -40.73
CA THR A 88 -19.24 6.41 -41.45
C THR A 88 -18.98 5.24 -40.50
N VAL A 89 -18.38 5.50 -39.33
CA VAL A 89 -18.22 4.52 -38.24
C VAL A 89 -19.57 3.91 -37.82
N ALA A 90 -20.59 4.76 -37.61
CA ALA A 90 -21.91 4.31 -37.24
C ALA A 90 -22.54 3.40 -38.30
N ARG A 91 -22.42 3.75 -39.59
CA ARG A 91 -22.91 2.89 -40.69
C ARG A 91 -22.11 1.59 -40.82
N MET A 92 -20.79 1.64 -40.70
CA MET A 92 -19.94 0.43 -40.69
C MET A 92 -20.27 -0.50 -39.53
N SER A 93 -20.80 0.03 -38.42
CA SER A 93 -21.24 -0.81 -37.31
C SER A 93 -22.47 -1.67 -37.65
N GLU A 94 -23.12 -1.45 -38.79
CA GLU A 94 -24.25 -2.25 -39.27
C GLU A 94 -23.83 -3.25 -40.36
N ASP A 95 -22.52 -3.48 -40.56
CA ASP A 95 -22.02 -4.39 -41.58
C ASP A 95 -22.56 -5.82 -41.39
N GLY A 96 -22.91 -6.47 -42.50
CA GLY A 96 -23.36 -7.86 -42.49
C GLY A 96 -22.27 -8.86 -42.11
N GLU A 97 -21.00 -8.51 -42.30
CA GLU A 97 -19.87 -9.38 -42.03
C GLU A 97 -19.36 -9.25 -40.58
N PRO A 98 -19.37 -10.33 -39.78
CA PRO A 98 -18.90 -10.28 -38.39
C PRO A 98 -17.44 -9.84 -38.25
N THR A 99 -16.60 -10.19 -39.22
CA THR A 99 -15.18 -9.84 -39.18
C THR A 99 -14.97 -8.33 -39.27
N VAL A 100 -15.71 -7.61 -40.12
CA VAL A 100 -15.65 -6.14 -40.19
C VAL A 100 -16.09 -5.51 -38.87
N ARG A 101 -17.14 -6.04 -38.26
CA ARG A 101 -17.67 -5.55 -36.97
C ARG A 101 -16.71 -5.81 -35.81
N ALA A 102 -16.02 -6.94 -35.79
CA ALA A 102 -15.00 -7.25 -34.79
C ALA A 102 -13.79 -6.29 -34.91
N GLU A 103 -13.28 -6.08 -36.13
CA GLU A 103 -12.18 -5.14 -36.41
C GLU A 103 -12.53 -3.72 -35.99
N LEU A 104 -13.77 -3.29 -36.27
CA LEU A 104 -14.26 -1.99 -35.82
C LEU A 104 -14.21 -1.86 -34.30
N MET A 105 -14.68 -2.89 -33.59
CA MET A 105 -14.78 -2.88 -32.13
C MET A 105 -13.41 -2.90 -31.45
N GLU A 106 -12.42 -3.56 -32.06
CA GLU A 106 -11.03 -3.57 -31.59
C GLU A 106 -10.40 -2.18 -31.60
N GLN A 107 -10.82 -1.30 -32.51
CA GLN A 107 -10.34 0.08 -32.57
C GLN A 107 -11.04 1.03 -31.59
N VAL A 108 -12.21 0.67 -31.05
CA VAL A 108 -13.03 1.58 -30.22
C VAL A 108 -12.28 2.11 -28.98
N PRO A 109 -11.55 1.29 -28.19
CA PRO A 109 -10.82 1.80 -27.03
C PRO A 109 -9.75 2.84 -27.42
N ASN A 110 -9.01 2.60 -28.51
CA ASN A 110 -7.97 3.51 -28.98
C ASN A 110 -8.57 4.82 -29.51
N ILE A 111 -9.71 4.73 -30.21
CA ILE A 111 -10.48 5.91 -30.65
C ILE A 111 -10.96 6.69 -29.43
N ALA A 112 -11.50 6.03 -28.41
CA ALA A 112 -12.00 6.69 -27.21
C ALA A 112 -10.90 7.45 -26.45
N MET A 113 -9.73 6.83 -26.30
CA MET A 113 -8.55 7.49 -25.72
C MET A 113 -8.14 8.73 -26.51
N PHE A 114 -8.04 8.61 -27.84
CA PHE A 114 -7.72 9.75 -28.72
C PHE A 114 -8.73 10.89 -28.57
N LEU A 115 -10.04 10.58 -28.51
CA LEU A 115 -11.09 11.58 -28.32
C LEU A 115 -11.03 12.26 -26.95
N HIS A 116 -10.59 11.53 -25.92
CA HIS A 116 -10.43 12.07 -24.58
C HIS A 116 -9.22 13.00 -24.47
N GLU A 117 -8.07 12.62 -25.06
CA GLU A 117 -6.82 13.39 -25.00
C GLU A 117 -6.83 14.63 -25.90
N SER A 118 -7.44 14.52 -27.08
CA SER A 118 -7.24 15.53 -28.14
C SER A 118 -8.23 16.69 -28.07
N GLN A 119 -9.39 16.53 -27.42
CA GLN A 119 -10.45 17.55 -27.46
C GLN A 119 -11.39 17.56 -26.24
N PRO A 120 -11.43 18.65 -25.44
CA PRO A 120 -12.27 18.73 -24.23
C PRO A 120 -13.81 18.71 -24.45
N ASN A 121 -14.30 18.93 -25.68
CA ASN A 121 -15.74 18.96 -26.00
C ASN A 121 -16.33 17.61 -26.49
N PHE A 122 -15.52 16.55 -26.64
CA PHE A 122 -15.93 15.30 -27.30
C PHE A 122 -16.54 14.17 -26.46
N PRO A 123 -16.68 14.24 -25.11
CA PRO A 123 -17.45 13.23 -24.38
C PRO A 123 -18.85 13.01 -24.94
N ALA A 124 -19.49 14.07 -25.48
CA ALA A 124 -20.80 14.00 -26.12
C ALA A 124 -20.83 13.18 -27.42
N VAL A 125 -19.74 13.21 -28.21
CA VAL A 125 -19.64 12.43 -29.46
C VAL A 125 -19.41 10.96 -29.14
N PHE A 126 -18.47 10.66 -28.24
CA PHE A 126 -18.21 9.29 -27.80
C PHE A 126 -19.51 8.67 -27.22
N SER A 127 -20.17 9.41 -26.33
CA SER A 127 -21.48 9.09 -25.77
C SER A 127 -22.56 8.84 -26.84
N ARG A 128 -22.62 9.68 -27.88
CA ARG A 128 -23.66 9.62 -28.91
C ARG A 128 -23.47 8.50 -29.93
N TYR A 129 -22.23 8.27 -30.37
CA TYR A 129 -21.94 7.37 -31.48
C TYR A 129 -21.39 6.03 -31.01
N LEU A 130 -20.39 6.02 -30.11
CA LEU A 130 -19.64 4.80 -29.80
C LEU A 130 -20.27 3.96 -28.68
N VAL A 131 -20.76 4.59 -27.60
CA VAL A 131 -21.40 3.85 -26.50
C VAL A 131 -22.58 2.98 -26.98
N PRO A 132 -23.51 3.46 -27.83
CA PRO A 132 -24.60 2.61 -28.34
C PRO A 132 -24.11 1.44 -29.20
N ILE A 133 -23.00 1.61 -29.95
CA ILE A 133 -22.43 0.54 -30.78
C ILE A 133 -21.83 -0.55 -29.90
N VAL A 134 -21.03 -0.16 -28.91
CA VAL A 134 -20.44 -1.09 -27.92
C VAL A 134 -21.55 -1.89 -27.25
N VAL A 135 -22.54 -1.21 -26.67
CA VAL A 135 -23.63 -1.86 -25.95
C VAL A 135 -24.46 -2.78 -26.88
N ARG A 136 -24.76 -2.36 -28.11
CA ARG A 136 -25.50 -3.20 -29.08
C ARG A 136 -24.75 -4.49 -29.41
N TYR A 137 -23.42 -4.43 -29.52
CA TYR A 137 -22.61 -5.60 -29.84
C TYR A 137 -22.48 -6.60 -28.69
N LEU A 138 -22.91 -6.28 -27.47
CA LEU A 138 -23.04 -7.27 -26.40
C LEU A 138 -24.07 -8.36 -26.76
N THR A 139 -25.05 -8.03 -27.59
CA THR A 139 -26.08 -8.94 -28.12
C THR A 139 -25.80 -9.43 -29.55
N ASP A 140 -24.56 -9.31 -30.02
CA ASP A 140 -24.24 -9.69 -31.40
C ASP A 140 -24.45 -11.20 -31.64
N PRO A 141 -25.04 -11.64 -32.77
CA PRO A 141 -25.19 -13.07 -33.06
C PRO A 141 -23.84 -13.81 -33.14
N ASN A 142 -22.75 -13.12 -33.50
CA ASN A 142 -21.42 -13.70 -33.60
C ASN A 142 -20.65 -13.60 -32.27
N ASN A 143 -20.14 -14.73 -31.79
CA ASN A 143 -19.43 -14.80 -30.51
C ASN A 143 -18.16 -13.96 -30.46
N GLN A 144 -17.41 -13.87 -31.57
CA GLN A 144 -16.18 -13.07 -31.61
C GLN A 144 -16.48 -11.59 -31.44
N VAL A 145 -17.50 -11.07 -32.15
CA VAL A 145 -17.92 -9.66 -32.03
C VAL A 145 -18.37 -9.34 -30.61
N ARG A 146 -19.11 -10.26 -29.96
CA ARG A 146 -19.51 -10.11 -28.55
C ARG A 146 -18.31 -10.02 -27.62
N LYS A 147 -17.36 -10.96 -27.72
CA LYS A 147 -16.15 -10.98 -26.88
C LYS A 147 -15.31 -9.72 -27.06
N THR A 148 -15.13 -9.28 -28.31
CA THR A 148 -14.41 -8.03 -28.58
C THR A 148 -15.15 -6.82 -28.01
N SER A 149 -16.49 -6.77 -28.09
CA SER A 149 -17.28 -5.68 -27.49
C SER A 149 -17.21 -5.68 -25.96
N GLN A 150 -17.28 -6.85 -25.33
CA GLN A 150 -17.12 -6.99 -23.89
C GLN A 150 -15.73 -6.50 -23.44
N ALA A 151 -14.67 -6.93 -24.12
CA ALA A 151 -13.31 -6.48 -23.84
C ALA A 151 -13.17 -4.97 -24.02
N ALA A 152 -13.72 -4.41 -25.12
CA ALA A 152 -13.72 -2.97 -25.36
C ALA A 152 -14.47 -2.22 -24.25
N LEU A 153 -15.67 -2.66 -23.87
CA LEU A 153 -16.45 -2.05 -22.79
C LEU A 153 -15.69 -2.06 -21.46
N LEU A 154 -15.04 -3.17 -21.10
CA LEU A 154 -14.24 -3.25 -19.88
C LEU A 154 -13.08 -2.26 -19.89
N VAL A 155 -12.33 -2.15 -21.00
CA VAL A 155 -11.26 -1.15 -21.13
C VAL A 155 -11.81 0.27 -20.98
N LEU A 156 -12.94 0.57 -21.63
CA LEU A 156 -13.58 1.88 -21.56
C LEU A 156 -14.02 2.23 -20.12
N LEU A 157 -14.53 1.25 -19.37
CA LEU A 157 -14.94 1.41 -17.98
C LEU A 157 -13.73 1.61 -17.05
N GLU A 158 -12.69 0.80 -17.21
CA GLU A 158 -11.48 0.85 -16.36
C GLU A 158 -10.67 2.13 -16.57
N GLN A 159 -10.68 2.68 -17.79
CA GLN A 159 -10.05 3.96 -18.10
C GLN A 159 -10.95 5.17 -17.80
N GLY A 160 -12.16 4.97 -17.29
CA GLY A 160 -13.09 6.07 -16.94
C GLY A 160 -13.59 6.87 -18.15
N LEU A 161 -13.59 6.28 -19.35
CA LEU A 161 -13.93 6.95 -20.61
C LEU A 161 -15.45 7.06 -20.85
N ILE A 162 -16.25 6.29 -20.11
CA ILE A 162 -17.71 6.37 -20.14
C ILE A 162 -18.17 7.21 -18.95
N CYS A 163 -18.98 8.24 -19.20
CA CYS A 163 -19.52 9.05 -18.11
C CYS A 163 -20.59 8.27 -17.34
N LYS A 164 -20.74 8.57 -16.04
CA LYS A 164 -21.72 7.91 -15.16
C LYS A 164 -23.14 7.94 -15.71
N GLY A 165 -23.57 9.06 -16.30
CA GLY A 165 -24.90 9.17 -16.91
C GLY A 165 -25.12 8.20 -18.07
N ASP A 166 -24.09 7.91 -18.88
CA ASP A 166 -24.16 6.91 -19.95
C ASP A 166 -24.15 5.48 -19.40
N MET A 167 -23.39 5.22 -18.33
CA MET A 167 -23.45 3.92 -17.64
C MET A 167 -24.87 3.63 -17.17
N GLU A 168 -25.54 4.61 -16.56
CA GLU A 168 -26.90 4.51 -16.03
C GLU A 168 -27.96 4.38 -17.12
N THR A 169 -27.88 5.20 -18.17
CA THR A 169 -28.96 5.32 -19.17
C THR A 169 -28.79 4.44 -20.40
N LYS A 170 -27.57 3.97 -20.70
CA LYS A 170 -27.28 3.18 -21.91
C LYS A 170 -26.76 1.79 -21.60
N VAL A 171 -25.84 1.65 -20.63
CA VAL A 171 -25.21 0.35 -20.33
C VAL A 171 -26.10 -0.50 -19.42
N CYS A 172 -26.54 0.05 -18.28
CA CYS A 172 -27.34 -0.69 -17.29
C CYS A 172 -28.63 -1.31 -17.86
N PRO A 173 -29.45 -0.61 -18.68
CA PRO A 173 -30.67 -1.20 -19.22
C PRO A 173 -30.41 -2.45 -20.06
N VAL A 174 -29.37 -2.44 -20.89
CA VAL A 174 -29.03 -3.59 -21.73
C VAL A 174 -28.49 -4.76 -20.91
N LEU A 175 -27.74 -4.49 -19.84
CA LEU A 175 -27.33 -5.55 -18.90
C LEU A 175 -28.51 -6.14 -18.13
N LEU A 176 -29.50 -5.33 -17.76
CA LEU A 176 -30.72 -5.82 -17.12
C LEU A 176 -31.53 -6.72 -18.06
N ASP A 177 -31.66 -6.33 -19.34
CA ASP A 177 -32.33 -7.14 -20.37
C ASP A 177 -31.56 -8.44 -20.64
N LEU A 178 -30.23 -8.37 -20.77
CA LEU A 178 -29.37 -9.53 -20.98
C LEU A 178 -29.36 -10.50 -19.81
N THR A 179 -29.64 -10.02 -18.60
CA THR A 179 -29.65 -10.87 -17.41
C THR A 179 -31.02 -11.42 -17.08
N GLU A 180 -32.09 -11.06 -17.80
CA GLU A 180 -33.47 -11.51 -17.55
C GLU A 180 -33.63 -13.05 -17.55
N LEU A 181 -34.66 -13.58 -16.90
CA LEU A 181 -34.94 -15.03 -16.92
C LEU A 181 -35.19 -15.58 -18.34
N SER A 182 -35.72 -14.72 -19.23
CA SER A 182 -36.06 -15.03 -20.62
C SER A 182 -34.85 -15.03 -21.56
N SER A 183 -33.73 -14.43 -21.13
CA SER A 183 -32.55 -14.24 -21.97
C SER A 183 -31.81 -15.55 -22.23
N ASP A 184 -31.02 -15.56 -23.30
CA ASP A 184 -30.15 -16.67 -23.65
C ASP A 184 -29.05 -16.86 -22.60
N ASP A 185 -28.75 -18.11 -22.29
CA ASP A 185 -27.74 -18.46 -21.29
C ASP A 185 -26.33 -18.08 -21.79
N ASP A 186 -26.12 -18.04 -23.10
CA ASP A 186 -24.85 -17.69 -23.77
C ASP A 186 -24.39 -16.24 -23.52
N TYR A 187 -25.28 -15.35 -23.07
CA TYR A 187 -24.96 -13.93 -22.80
C TYR A 187 -24.92 -13.60 -21.31
N LYS A 188 -25.55 -14.46 -20.49
CA LYS A 188 -25.92 -14.10 -19.13
C LYS A 188 -24.70 -14.00 -18.22
N ILE A 189 -23.74 -14.91 -18.33
CA ILE A 189 -22.57 -14.97 -17.44
C ILE A 189 -21.74 -13.68 -17.61
N GLU A 190 -21.45 -13.30 -18.84
CA GLU A 190 -20.65 -12.12 -19.19
C GLU A 190 -21.39 -10.82 -18.83
N ALA A 191 -22.71 -10.76 -19.07
CA ALA A 191 -23.52 -9.62 -18.66
C ALA A 191 -23.51 -9.42 -17.14
N VAL A 192 -23.59 -10.50 -16.36
CA VAL A 192 -23.47 -10.44 -14.89
C VAL A 192 -22.09 -9.99 -14.45
N ALA A 193 -21.02 -10.45 -15.12
CA ALA A 193 -19.66 -10.03 -14.81
C ALA A 193 -19.46 -8.52 -15.03
N ILE A 194 -19.95 -7.98 -16.15
CA ILE A 194 -19.91 -6.53 -16.44
C ILE A 194 -20.78 -5.77 -15.42
N MET A 195 -21.97 -6.27 -15.10
CA MET A 195 -22.85 -5.68 -14.10
C MET A 195 -22.15 -5.57 -12.74
N CYS A 196 -21.43 -6.61 -12.31
CA CYS A 196 -20.67 -6.58 -11.06
C CYS A 196 -19.55 -5.53 -11.10
N LYS A 197 -18.79 -5.46 -12.21
CA LYS A 197 -17.73 -4.45 -12.36
C LYS A 197 -18.25 -3.02 -12.26
N LEU A 198 -19.44 -2.75 -12.82
CA LEU A 198 -20.07 -1.42 -12.80
C LEU A 198 -20.45 -0.94 -11.39
N VAL A 199 -20.67 -1.83 -10.44
CA VAL A 199 -21.11 -1.47 -9.07
C VAL A 199 -20.15 -0.49 -8.41
N THR A 200 -18.85 -0.69 -8.60
CA THR A 200 -17.79 0.18 -8.03
C THR A 200 -17.68 1.55 -8.71
N MET A 201 -18.36 1.75 -9.85
CA MET A 201 -18.31 2.97 -10.66
C MET A 201 -19.59 3.81 -10.57
N LEU A 202 -20.66 3.27 -9.97
CA LEU A 202 -21.97 3.91 -9.83
C LEU A 202 -22.18 4.47 -8.41
N SER A 203 -23.17 5.36 -8.24
CA SER A 203 -23.58 5.76 -6.88
C SER A 203 -24.37 4.67 -6.19
N LYS A 204 -24.33 4.70 -4.85
CA LYS A 204 -25.21 3.92 -3.97
C LYS A 204 -26.67 3.93 -4.45
N ASP A 205 -27.27 5.10 -4.64
CA ASP A 205 -28.69 5.23 -5.03
C ASP A 205 -28.99 4.51 -6.35
N THR A 206 -28.08 4.63 -7.31
CA THR A 206 -28.18 3.97 -8.62
C THR A 206 -28.13 2.46 -8.49
N VAL A 207 -27.15 1.94 -7.73
CA VAL A 207 -26.99 0.49 -7.53
C VAL A 207 -28.20 -0.08 -6.78
N GLU A 208 -28.66 0.62 -5.75
CA GLU A 208 -29.81 0.21 -4.93
C GLU A 208 -31.11 0.17 -5.73
N HIS A 209 -31.37 1.17 -6.59
CA HIS A 209 -32.60 1.26 -7.37
C HIS A 209 -32.58 0.45 -8.67
N LEU A 210 -31.45 0.34 -9.37
CA LEU A 210 -31.38 -0.29 -10.69
C LEU A 210 -30.89 -1.74 -10.64
N LEU A 211 -29.85 -2.03 -9.84
CA LEU A 211 -29.11 -3.30 -9.97
C LEU A 211 -29.37 -4.29 -8.83
N LEU A 212 -29.66 -3.80 -7.62
CA LEU A 212 -29.72 -4.63 -6.42
C LEU A 212 -30.76 -5.74 -6.50
N LEU A 213 -31.97 -5.43 -6.95
CA LEU A 213 -33.04 -6.43 -7.07
C LEU A 213 -32.67 -7.51 -8.09
N ARG A 214 -32.13 -7.12 -9.25
CA ARG A 214 -31.65 -8.05 -10.28
C ARG A 214 -30.54 -8.94 -9.73
N PHE A 215 -29.57 -8.36 -9.02
CA PHE A 215 -28.49 -9.11 -8.39
C PHE A 215 -29.00 -10.16 -7.39
N CYS A 216 -29.99 -9.80 -6.56
CA CYS A 216 -30.63 -10.73 -5.63
C CYS A 216 -31.30 -11.92 -6.32
N GLU A 217 -31.90 -11.72 -7.50
CA GLU A 217 -32.48 -12.79 -8.32
C GLU A 217 -31.39 -13.70 -8.90
N LEU A 218 -30.31 -13.11 -9.42
CA LEU A 218 -29.19 -13.83 -10.03
C LEU A 218 -28.41 -14.68 -9.01
N CYS A 219 -28.34 -14.26 -7.74
CA CYS A 219 -27.79 -15.06 -6.65
C CYS A 219 -28.53 -16.39 -6.45
N SER A 220 -29.80 -16.47 -6.88
CA SER A 220 -30.63 -17.67 -6.78
C SER A 220 -30.91 -18.30 -8.16
N ASP A 221 -30.07 -18.03 -9.17
CA ASP A 221 -30.28 -18.57 -10.53
C ASP A 221 -30.28 -20.11 -10.51
N ALA A 222 -31.42 -20.71 -10.85
CA ALA A 222 -31.62 -22.15 -10.81
C ALA A 222 -31.05 -22.88 -12.05
N ARG A 223 -30.82 -22.16 -13.15
CA ARG A 223 -30.39 -22.73 -14.44
C ARG A 223 -28.87 -22.79 -14.52
N LEU A 224 -28.19 -21.68 -14.24
CA LEU A 224 -26.76 -21.51 -14.46
C LEU A 224 -26.02 -21.33 -13.15
N PHE A 225 -25.25 -22.34 -12.77
CA PHE A 225 -24.42 -22.23 -11.56
C PHE A 225 -23.27 -21.22 -11.72
N GLN A 226 -22.81 -20.99 -12.95
CA GLN A 226 -21.77 -20.01 -13.28
C GLN A 226 -22.23 -18.59 -12.90
N VAL A 227 -23.51 -18.26 -13.12
CA VAL A 227 -24.09 -16.98 -12.69
C VAL A 227 -23.99 -16.83 -11.17
N ARG A 228 -24.42 -17.85 -10.41
CA ARG A 228 -24.30 -17.84 -8.94
C ARG A 228 -22.84 -17.74 -8.48
N LYS A 229 -21.90 -18.39 -9.18
CA LYS A 229 -20.46 -18.29 -8.92
C LYS A 229 -19.95 -16.86 -9.11
N VAL A 230 -20.31 -16.18 -10.20
CA VAL A 230 -19.96 -14.77 -10.43
C VAL A 230 -20.58 -13.86 -9.37
N CYS A 231 -21.85 -14.08 -9.00
CA CYS A 231 -22.49 -13.35 -7.92
C CYS A 231 -21.78 -13.54 -6.57
N ALA A 232 -21.41 -14.78 -6.21
CA ALA A 232 -20.72 -15.08 -4.96
C ALA A 232 -19.34 -14.40 -4.87
N ALA A 233 -18.58 -14.39 -5.97
CA ALA A 233 -17.27 -13.75 -6.03
C ALA A 233 -17.34 -12.22 -5.85
N ASN A 234 -18.40 -11.58 -6.34
CA ASN A 234 -18.57 -10.12 -6.29
C ASN A 234 -19.55 -9.65 -5.20
N PHE A 235 -20.01 -10.56 -4.34
CA PHE A 235 -21.06 -10.28 -3.35
C PHE A 235 -20.68 -9.17 -2.37
N GLY A 236 -19.40 -9.16 -1.95
CA GLY A 236 -18.86 -8.16 -1.04
C GLY A 236 -18.92 -6.74 -1.61
N GLU A 237 -18.72 -6.56 -2.92
CA GLU A 237 -18.75 -5.25 -3.56
C GLU A 237 -20.14 -4.62 -3.48
N PHE A 238 -21.18 -5.41 -3.80
CA PHE A 238 -22.57 -4.99 -3.62
C PHE A 238 -22.85 -4.57 -2.18
N CYS A 239 -22.47 -5.40 -1.20
CA CYS A 239 -22.67 -5.10 0.22
C CYS A 239 -21.97 -3.79 0.63
N SER A 240 -20.76 -3.54 0.12
CA SER A 240 -20.00 -2.33 0.46
C SER A 240 -20.63 -1.05 -0.09
N ILE A 241 -21.19 -1.11 -1.31
CA ILE A 241 -21.80 0.06 -1.97
C ILE A 241 -23.20 0.37 -1.45
N VAL A 242 -24.05 -0.64 -1.23
CA VAL A 242 -25.42 -0.42 -0.72
C VAL A 242 -25.42 -0.10 0.79
N GLY A 243 -24.36 -0.49 1.50
CA GLY A 243 -24.20 -0.24 2.92
C GLY A 243 -25.04 -1.17 3.80
N GLN A 244 -25.05 -0.88 5.11
CA GLN A 244 -25.52 -1.81 6.14
C GLN A 244 -27.01 -2.17 6.02
N ASP A 245 -27.90 -1.18 5.92
CA ASP A 245 -29.34 -1.42 5.99
C ASP A 245 -29.85 -2.32 4.85
N ALA A 246 -29.45 -2.01 3.61
CA ALA A 246 -29.79 -2.81 2.44
C ALA A 246 -29.13 -4.20 2.47
N THR A 247 -27.88 -4.29 2.95
CA THR A 247 -27.18 -5.56 3.11
C THR A 247 -27.95 -6.50 4.04
N GLU A 248 -28.32 -6.00 5.22
CA GLU A 248 -29.02 -6.80 6.24
C GLU A 248 -30.44 -7.19 5.82
N LYS A 249 -31.17 -6.30 5.16
CA LYS A 249 -32.56 -6.52 4.76
C LYS A 249 -32.71 -7.39 3.51
N LEU A 250 -31.84 -7.20 2.51
CA LEU A 250 -32.04 -7.77 1.17
C LEU A 250 -30.98 -8.83 0.81
N LEU A 251 -29.72 -8.61 1.15
CA LEU A 251 -28.61 -9.46 0.70
C LEU A 251 -28.33 -10.62 1.66
N MET A 252 -28.51 -10.46 2.98
CA MET A 252 -28.12 -11.49 3.95
C MET A 252 -28.74 -12.85 3.65
N SER A 253 -30.05 -12.93 3.34
CA SER A 253 -30.69 -14.21 3.00
C SER A 253 -30.03 -14.88 1.79
N LYS A 254 -29.67 -14.09 0.77
CA LYS A 254 -29.00 -14.60 -0.45
C LYS A 254 -27.59 -15.08 -0.16
N PHE A 255 -26.88 -14.42 0.75
CA PHE A 255 -25.56 -14.85 1.17
C PHE A 255 -25.61 -16.19 1.92
N PHE A 256 -26.60 -16.41 2.77
CA PHE A 256 -26.84 -17.70 3.43
C PHE A 256 -27.09 -18.83 2.42
N ASP A 257 -27.89 -18.56 1.40
CA ASP A 257 -28.19 -19.52 0.32
C ASP A 257 -26.90 -19.90 -0.44
N LEU A 258 -26.09 -18.90 -0.83
CA LEU A 258 -24.82 -19.12 -1.54
C LEU A 258 -23.78 -19.85 -0.69
N CYS A 259 -23.69 -19.54 0.61
CA CYS A 259 -22.82 -20.25 1.55
C CYS A 259 -23.25 -21.71 1.77
N SER A 260 -24.50 -22.04 1.45
CA SER A 260 -25.06 -23.40 1.55
C SER A 260 -25.25 -24.05 0.18
N ASP A 261 -24.69 -23.47 -0.89
CA ASP A 261 -24.87 -23.97 -2.25
C ASP A 261 -24.32 -25.40 -2.38
N SER A 262 -24.99 -26.22 -3.20
CA SER A 262 -24.53 -27.57 -3.56
C SER A 262 -23.09 -27.61 -4.10
N LEU A 263 -22.65 -26.58 -4.84
CA LEU A 263 -21.33 -26.53 -5.45
C LEU A 263 -20.31 -25.88 -4.53
N TRP A 264 -19.22 -26.61 -4.27
CA TRP A 264 -18.13 -26.14 -3.40
C TRP A 264 -17.47 -24.87 -3.93
N GLY A 265 -17.40 -24.67 -5.25
CA GLY A 265 -16.76 -23.49 -5.85
C GLY A 265 -17.49 -22.18 -5.52
N ILE A 266 -18.82 -22.24 -5.32
CA ILE A 266 -19.63 -21.09 -4.91
C ILE A 266 -19.41 -20.81 -3.42
N ARG A 267 -19.46 -21.84 -2.57
CA ARG A 267 -19.18 -21.72 -1.13
C ARG A 267 -17.77 -21.20 -0.84
N LYS A 268 -16.79 -21.64 -1.64
CA LYS A 268 -15.40 -21.13 -1.59
C LYS A 268 -15.35 -19.63 -1.88
N ALA A 269 -16.02 -19.16 -2.94
CA ALA A 269 -16.09 -17.74 -3.27
C ALA A 269 -16.74 -16.91 -2.14
N CYS A 270 -17.77 -17.45 -1.48
CA CYS A 270 -18.36 -16.81 -0.30
C CYS A 270 -17.38 -16.70 0.87
N ALA A 271 -16.55 -17.73 1.12
CA ALA A 271 -15.54 -17.70 2.16
C ALA A 271 -14.44 -16.64 1.87
N GLU A 272 -14.11 -16.41 0.61
CA GLU A 272 -13.11 -15.42 0.17
C GLU A 272 -13.60 -13.97 0.36
N CYS A 273 -14.88 -13.68 0.06
CA CYS A 273 -15.44 -12.33 0.21
C CYS A 273 -16.06 -12.05 1.59
N PHE A 274 -16.03 -13.02 2.51
CA PHE A 274 -16.76 -12.98 3.79
C PHE A 274 -16.43 -11.78 4.68
N MET A 275 -15.16 -11.37 4.71
CA MET A 275 -14.72 -10.18 5.46
C MET A 275 -15.44 -8.92 4.98
N ILE A 276 -15.57 -8.74 3.66
CA ILE A 276 -16.19 -7.54 3.07
C ILE A 276 -17.68 -7.51 3.43
N VAL A 277 -18.36 -8.66 3.34
CA VAL A 277 -19.76 -8.80 3.77
C VAL A 277 -19.91 -8.51 5.27
N SER A 278 -19.01 -9.04 6.10
CA SER A 278 -18.99 -8.77 7.54
C SER A 278 -18.86 -7.28 7.84
N ASN A 279 -17.99 -6.59 7.11
CA ASN A 279 -17.79 -5.14 7.16
C ASN A 279 -18.94 -4.34 6.53
N SER A 280 -20.07 -4.94 6.18
CA SER A 280 -21.29 -4.25 5.76
C SER A 280 -22.48 -4.66 6.63
N THR A 281 -22.23 -5.19 7.83
CA THR A 281 -23.26 -5.63 8.78
C THR A 281 -22.99 -5.07 10.16
N SER A 282 -24.06 -4.92 10.94
CA SER A 282 -23.99 -4.55 12.34
C SER A 282 -23.22 -5.60 13.17
N PRO A 283 -22.59 -5.19 14.28
CA PRO A 283 -21.92 -6.11 15.20
C PRO A 283 -22.86 -7.22 15.72
N GLY A 284 -24.14 -6.89 15.91
CA GLY A 284 -25.17 -7.83 16.31
C GLY A 284 -25.37 -8.95 15.29
N VAL A 285 -25.53 -8.61 14.01
CA VAL A 285 -25.63 -9.57 12.91
C VAL A 285 -24.34 -10.36 12.74
N ARG A 286 -23.19 -9.69 12.82
CA ARG A 286 -21.87 -10.32 12.74
C ARG A 286 -21.70 -11.44 13.77
N ARG A 287 -22.06 -11.15 15.03
CA ARG A 287 -21.98 -12.11 16.14
C ARG A 287 -23.01 -13.23 16.06
N THR A 288 -24.28 -12.90 15.81
CA THR A 288 -25.39 -13.86 15.95
C THR A 288 -25.67 -14.67 14.69
N LYS A 289 -25.39 -14.12 13.49
CA LYS A 289 -25.71 -14.72 12.20
C LYS A 289 -24.46 -15.12 11.41
N LEU A 290 -23.50 -14.22 11.24
CA LEU A 290 -22.32 -14.50 10.41
C LEU A 290 -21.32 -15.43 11.10
N SER A 291 -21.17 -15.36 12.41
CA SER A 291 -20.20 -16.22 13.13
C SER A 291 -20.54 -17.71 13.02
N PRO A 292 -21.80 -18.16 13.29
CA PRO A 292 -22.17 -19.55 13.05
C PRO A 292 -22.06 -19.96 11.58
N LEU A 293 -22.39 -19.05 10.65
CA LEU A 293 -22.26 -19.30 9.21
C LEU A 293 -20.80 -19.55 8.82
N PHE A 294 -19.87 -18.72 9.28
CA PHE A 294 -18.44 -18.90 8.99
C PHE A 294 -17.89 -20.20 9.58
N ILE A 295 -18.32 -20.57 10.80
CA ILE A 295 -17.94 -21.85 11.42
C ILE A 295 -18.41 -23.04 10.59
N SER A 296 -19.58 -22.94 9.93
CA SER A 296 -20.05 -23.97 9.01
C SER A 296 -19.13 -24.12 7.79
N LEU A 297 -18.57 -23.02 7.26
CA LEU A 297 -17.61 -23.03 6.16
C LEU A 297 -16.23 -23.60 6.58
N ILE A 298 -15.79 -23.31 7.81
CA ILE A 298 -14.57 -23.92 8.39
C ILE A 298 -14.72 -25.45 8.51
N SER A 299 -15.95 -25.91 8.77
CA SER A 299 -16.30 -27.32 8.93
C SER A 299 -16.87 -27.94 7.65
N ASP A 300 -16.71 -27.28 6.50
CA ASP A 300 -17.26 -27.71 5.22
C ASP A 300 -16.71 -29.09 4.80
N GLN A 301 -17.49 -29.85 4.05
CA GLN A 301 -17.06 -31.16 3.55
C GLN A 301 -15.93 -31.05 2.52
N SER A 302 -15.94 -29.99 1.70
CA SER A 302 -14.92 -29.71 0.71
C SER A 302 -13.67 -29.12 1.35
N ARG A 303 -12.52 -29.75 1.10
CA ARG A 303 -11.21 -29.26 1.54
C ARG A 303 -10.94 -27.83 1.04
N TRP A 304 -11.31 -27.51 -0.20
CA TRP A 304 -11.08 -26.21 -0.81
C TRP A 304 -11.86 -25.08 -0.14
N VAL A 305 -13.07 -25.37 0.34
CA VAL A 305 -13.87 -24.40 1.10
C VAL A 305 -13.26 -24.18 2.48
N ARG A 306 -12.88 -25.26 3.19
CA ARG A 306 -12.19 -25.15 4.48
C ARG A 306 -10.90 -24.35 4.37
N GLN A 307 -10.10 -24.60 3.34
CA GLN A 307 -8.86 -23.86 3.09
C GLN A 307 -9.13 -22.37 2.93
N ALA A 308 -10.08 -21.99 2.06
CA ALA A 308 -10.47 -20.58 1.88
C ALA A 308 -11.01 -19.96 3.18
N ALA A 309 -11.81 -20.70 3.95
CA ALA A 309 -12.33 -20.23 5.23
C ALA A 309 -11.22 -19.98 6.26
N PHE A 310 -10.24 -20.89 6.39
CA PHE A 310 -9.09 -20.67 7.29
C PHE A 310 -8.19 -19.52 6.82
N GLN A 311 -8.01 -19.34 5.51
CA GLN A 311 -7.31 -18.19 4.94
C GLN A 311 -7.99 -16.86 5.26
N SER A 312 -9.33 -16.85 5.31
CA SER A 312 -10.14 -15.67 5.64
C SER A 312 -10.41 -15.50 7.14
N LEU A 313 -10.12 -16.49 7.99
CA LEU A 313 -10.55 -16.50 9.40
C LEU A 313 -10.01 -15.30 10.19
N GLY A 314 -8.70 -15.04 10.15
CA GLY A 314 -8.13 -13.90 10.85
C GLY A 314 -8.65 -12.55 10.34
N ARG A 315 -8.94 -12.46 9.03
CA ARG A 315 -9.56 -11.28 8.40
C ARG A 315 -11.01 -11.08 8.83
N PHE A 316 -11.76 -12.16 9.00
CA PHE A 316 -13.13 -12.08 9.53
C PHE A 316 -13.12 -11.73 11.02
N ILE A 317 -12.23 -12.33 11.82
CA ILE A 317 -12.07 -11.99 13.24
C ILE A 317 -11.73 -10.50 13.39
N SER A 318 -10.88 -9.96 12.52
CA SER A 318 -10.48 -8.55 12.62
C SER A 318 -11.66 -7.59 12.51
N THR A 319 -12.74 -8.01 11.83
CA THR A 319 -13.99 -7.24 11.75
C THR A 319 -14.72 -7.07 13.10
N PHE A 320 -14.32 -7.72 14.19
CA PHE A 320 -14.92 -7.47 15.51
C PHE A 320 -14.23 -6.33 16.30
N ALA A 321 -13.26 -5.63 15.71
CA ALA A 321 -12.58 -4.52 16.36
C ALA A 321 -13.54 -3.34 16.62
N ASN A 322 -13.52 -2.81 17.84
CA ASN A 322 -14.36 -1.69 18.28
C ASN A 322 -13.55 -0.36 18.33
N PRO A 323 -14.05 0.78 17.80
CA PRO A 323 -13.32 2.06 17.78
C PRO A 323 -12.98 2.60 19.15
N SER A 324 -13.87 2.41 20.11
CA SER A 324 -13.77 2.94 21.47
C SER A 324 -12.63 2.26 22.23
N SER A 325 -12.28 1.03 21.84
CA SER A 325 -11.12 0.28 22.35
C SER A 325 -9.82 0.52 21.55
N THR A 326 -9.92 0.91 20.28
CA THR A 326 -8.77 1.07 19.36
C THR A 326 -8.33 2.53 19.16
N GLY A 327 -9.18 3.51 19.52
CA GLY A 327 -8.90 4.94 19.54
C GLY A 327 -8.98 5.68 18.19
N LEU A 328 -9.33 5.04 17.07
CA LEU A 328 -9.17 5.62 15.71
C LEU A 328 -10.48 6.19 15.12
N TYR A 329 -10.42 7.34 14.40
CA TYR A 329 -11.59 8.05 13.80
C TYR A 329 -11.35 8.39 12.32
N PHE A 330 -12.38 8.31 11.47
CA PHE A 330 -12.34 8.68 10.05
C PHE A 330 -13.43 9.68 9.69
N LYS A 331 -13.19 10.50 8.66
CA LYS A 331 -14.20 11.29 7.95
C LYS A 331 -14.93 10.46 6.90
N GLU A 332 -16.09 10.95 6.47
CA GLU A 332 -16.94 10.36 5.41
C GLU A 332 -16.21 10.17 4.06
N ASP A 333 -15.06 10.82 3.85
CA ASP A 333 -14.21 10.70 2.67
C ASP A 333 -13.08 9.64 2.81
N GLY A 334 -13.04 8.89 3.92
CA GLY A 334 -12.01 7.89 4.18
C GLY A 334 -10.68 8.45 4.72
N THR A 335 -10.59 9.75 5.06
CA THR A 335 -9.40 10.30 5.72
C THR A 335 -9.44 10.14 7.25
N LEU A 336 -8.31 9.72 7.83
CA LEU A 336 -8.16 9.46 9.26
C LEU A 336 -7.93 10.76 10.06
N LEU A 337 -8.86 11.11 10.96
CA LEU A 337 -8.76 12.26 11.86
C LEU A 337 -8.09 11.85 13.19
N GLU A 338 -7.02 12.57 13.55
CA GLU A 338 -6.57 12.65 14.94
C GLU A 338 -7.49 13.62 15.70
N VAL A 339 -7.87 13.27 16.94
CA VAL A 339 -8.44 14.27 17.86
C VAL A 339 -7.32 15.24 18.26
N PRO A 340 -7.46 16.56 18.03
CA PRO A 340 -6.51 17.52 18.58
C PRO A 340 -6.62 17.52 20.11
N ARG A 341 -5.52 17.24 20.80
CA ARG A 341 -5.45 17.38 22.27
C ARG A 341 -5.74 18.85 22.65
N CYS A 342 -6.70 19.07 23.55
CA CYS A 342 -6.89 20.36 24.21
C CYS A 342 -5.64 20.71 25.04
N PRO A 343 -5.03 21.90 24.88
CA PRO A 343 -3.90 22.33 25.68
C PRO A 343 -4.39 23.14 26.89
N PHE A 344 -4.80 22.46 27.96
CA PHE A 344 -4.97 23.07 29.28
C PHE A 344 -4.51 22.07 30.35
N ASP A 345 -3.20 22.02 30.60
CA ASP A 345 -2.60 22.40 31.89
C ASP A 345 -1.06 22.34 31.79
N ARG A 346 -0.43 23.35 32.39
CA ARG A 346 0.96 23.82 32.14
C ARG A 346 1.96 23.38 33.23
N LEU A 347 3.24 23.27 32.83
CA LEU A 347 4.50 23.69 33.53
C LEU A 347 4.81 23.07 34.93
N GLY A 348 5.99 22.57 35.33
CA GLY A 348 7.43 22.55 34.96
C GLY A 348 8.20 22.01 36.22
N PRO A 349 9.53 22.17 36.48
CA PRO A 349 10.69 22.66 35.68
C PRO A 349 11.88 21.64 35.65
N THR A 350 12.88 21.71 34.74
CA THR A 350 14.14 22.46 34.94
C THR A 350 14.86 22.84 33.63
N HIS A 351 15.50 24.01 33.72
CA HIS A 351 16.31 24.74 32.73
C HIS A 351 17.43 23.95 32.01
N CYS A 352 17.49 24.11 30.68
CA CYS A 352 18.74 24.42 29.98
C CYS A 352 18.43 25.40 28.84
N HIS A 353 19.26 26.43 28.72
CA HIS A 353 19.03 27.60 27.86
C HIS A 353 18.99 27.24 26.37
N ARG A 354 17.90 27.68 25.72
CA ARG A 354 17.68 27.64 24.28
C ARG A 354 18.51 28.76 23.62
N LEU A 355 19.56 28.38 22.89
CA LEU A 355 20.15 29.21 21.83
C LEU A 355 19.37 28.94 20.55
N THR A 356 18.89 30.02 19.92
CA THR A 356 18.11 30.02 18.70
C THR A 356 19.00 29.80 17.48
N TRP A 357 19.22 28.54 17.11
CA TRP A 357 19.67 28.11 15.78
C TRP A 357 18.91 26.82 15.41
N GLY A 358 18.30 26.76 14.22
CA GLY A 358 18.01 25.47 13.55
C GLY A 358 16.61 24.86 13.61
N GLN A 359 15.51 25.62 13.56
CA GLN A 359 14.16 25.04 13.38
C GLN A 359 13.77 24.72 11.91
N LYS A 360 14.66 24.95 10.93
CA LYS A 360 14.42 24.62 9.51
C LYS A 360 15.10 23.33 9.01
N GLN A 361 15.99 22.72 9.80
CA GLN A 361 16.67 21.48 9.42
C GLN A 361 15.89 20.23 9.88
N TYR A 362 15.21 20.28 11.03
CA TYR A 362 14.42 19.17 11.58
C TYR A 362 13.24 18.70 10.70
N SER A 363 12.63 19.60 9.91
CA SER A 363 11.58 19.22 8.95
C SER A 363 12.13 18.61 7.65
N LYS A 364 13.42 18.83 7.34
CA LYS A 364 14.11 18.23 6.19
C LYS A 364 14.43 16.76 6.45
N TRP A 365 14.66 16.37 7.70
CA TRP A 365 14.97 14.99 8.12
C TRP A 365 13.83 13.99 7.84
N THR A 366 12.56 14.40 7.98
CA THR A 366 11.40 13.54 7.62
C THR A 366 11.16 13.48 6.11
N ILE A 367 11.62 14.49 5.36
CA ILE A 367 11.44 14.57 3.89
C ILE A 367 12.55 13.82 3.16
N LEU A 368 13.77 13.79 3.71
CA LEU A 368 14.91 13.11 3.09
C LEU A 368 14.74 11.59 3.06
N VAL A 369 14.10 11.00 4.08
CA VAL A 369 13.76 9.57 4.12
C VAL A 369 12.72 9.22 3.04
N LYS A 370 11.76 10.12 2.75
CA LYS A 370 10.78 9.94 1.66
C LYS A 370 11.35 10.07 0.25
N CYS A 371 12.53 10.66 0.08
CA CYS A 371 13.15 10.80 -1.25
C CYS A 371 13.99 9.58 -1.66
N LEU A 372 14.29 8.64 -0.76
CA LEU A 372 14.99 7.39 -1.09
C LEU A 372 14.08 6.34 -1.76
N GLU A 373 12.76 6.48 -1.66
CA GLU A 373 11.76 5.54 -2.22
C GLU A 373 11.39 5.81 -3.69
N CYS A 374 11.94 6.87 -4.31
CA CYS A 374 11.50 7.32 -5.65
C CYS A 374 12.56 7.27 -6.74
N ASN A 375 13.62 6.46 -6.63
CA ASN A 375 14.57 6.28 -7.73
C ASN A 375 14.98 4.81 -7.93
N ASN A 376 14.12 4.06 -8.61
CA ASN A 376 14.47 2.81 -9.27
C ASN A 376 13.69 2.73 -10.60
N ASN A 377 14.30 3.22 -11.69
CA ASN A 377 13.85 2.93 -13.05
C ASN A 377 14.76 1.84 -13.68
N PRO A 378 14.21 0.84 -14.40
CA PRO A 378 15.01 -0.17 -15.08
C PRO A 378 15.54 0.37 -16.44
N PRO A 379 16.73 -0.06 -16.91
CA PRO A 379 17.27 0.36 -18.21
C PRO A 379 16.66 -0.44 -19.38
N THR A 380 16.34 0.26 -20.48
CA THR A 380 15.90 -0.28 -21.77
C THR A 380 17.09 -0.60 -22.69
N ASN A 381 17.09 -1.80 -23.30
CA ASN A 381 18.05 -2.26 -24.32
C ASN A 381 17.76 -1.69 -25.71
N ASN A 382 18.82 -1.49 -26.52
CA ASN A 382 18.79 -1.63 -27.98
C ASN A 382 20.09 -2.27 -28.48
N GLU A 383 19.95 -3.05 -29.55
CA GLU A 383 20.78 -4.16 -30.02
C GLU A 383 22.06 -3.75 -30.78
N GLU A 384 23.13 -4.56 -30.63
CA GLU A 384 23.93 -5.04 -31.77
C GLU A 384 24.55 -6.43 -31.42
N THR A 385 24.46 -7.31 -32.42
CA THR A 385 24.69 -8.76 -32.54
C THR A 385 25.94 -9.40 -31.91
N GLU A 386 25.76 -10.55 -31.23
CA GLU A 386 26.43 -11.84 -31.53
C GLU A 386 25.80 -13.02 -30.73
N GLN A 387 25.72 -14.19 -31.37
CA GLN A 387 24.89 -15.37 -31.04
C GLN A 387 25.29 -16.12 -29.75
N THR A 388 24.31 -16.51 -28.92
CA THR A 388 24.13 -17.86 -28.32
C THR A 388 22.83 -17.96 -27.49
N ASP A 389 22.20 -19.14 -27.54
CA ASP A 389 20.94 -19.57 -26.91
C ASP A 389 20.75 -19.16 -25.43
N GLU A 390 19.53 -18.76 -25.04
CA GLU A 390 18.74 -19.37 -23.95
C GLU A 390 17.37 -18.68 -23.77
N ASN A 391 16.31 -19.48 -23.62
CA ASN A 391 14.96 -19.09 -23.25
C ASN A 391 14.90 -18.36 -21.89
N PHE A 392 13.93 -17.45 -21.74
CA PHE A 392 13.50 -16.67 -20.56
C PHE A 392 13.95 -15.19 -20.50
N ASN A 393 13.12 -14.29 -21.06
CA ASN A 393 12.63 -13.06 -20.40
C ASN A 393 11.77 -12.23 -21.37
N SER A 394 10.52 -11.95 -21.01
CA SER A 394 9.71 -10.89 -21.61
C SER A 394 8.71 -10.43 -20.54
N PHE A 395 8.75 -9.14 -20.16
CA PHE A 395 7.57 -8.27 -20.06
C PHE A 395 7.99 -6.82 -19.72
N HIS A 396 7.86 -5.95 -20.73
CA HIS A 396 7.73 -4.50 -20.62
C HIS A 396 6.22 -4.15 -20.56
N TYR A 397 5.78 -3.26 -19.65
CA TYR A 397 4.97 -2.08 -19.99
C TYR A 397 4.81 -1.07 -18.83
N TRP A 398 4.64 0.18 -19.24
CA TRP A 398 4.79 1.47 -18.56
C TRP A 398 3.49 2.03 -17.92
N ARG A 399 3.66 3.01 -17.02
CA ARG A 399 2.62 3.92 -16.46
C ARG A 399 2.42 5.16 -17.38
N PRO A 400 1.24 5.82 -17.36
CA PRO A 400 1.04 7.15 -17.97
C PRO A 400 1.75 8.27 -17.17
N PRO A 401 2.10 9.42 -17.80
CA PRO A 401 2.65 10.58 -17.11
C PRO A 401 1.59 11.28 -16.22
N LEU A 402 2.02 11.81 -15.07
CA LEU A 402 1.19 12.63 -14.19
C LEU A 402 0.78 13.94 -14.90
N PRO A 403 -0.44 14.46 -14.68
CA PRO A 403 -0.85 15.77 -15.20
C PRO A 403 0.02 16.90 -14.65
N ASP A 404 0.35 17.88 -15.50
CA ASP A 404 1.05 19.10 -15.13
C ASP A 404 0.09 20.09 -14.45
N ILE A 405 0.29 20.32 -13.15
CA ILE A 405 -0.51 21.22 -12.30
C ILE A 405 0.08 22.64 -12.20
N SER A 406 1.01 23.00 -13.09
CA SER A 406 1.69 24.30 -13.07
C SER A 406 0.75 25.48 -13.34
N GLU A 407 -0.28 25.31 -14.18
CA GLU A 407 -1.23 26.38 -14.52
C GLU A 407 -2.31 26.61 -13.43
N GLU A 408 -2.69 25.60 -12.66
CA GLU A 408 -3.69 25.72 -11.56
C GLU A 408 -3.10 26.43 -10.31
N LEU A 409 -1.78 26.36 -10.13
CA LEU A 409 -1.05 27.03 -9.03
C LEU A 409 -0.86 28.54 -9.26
N GLU A 410 -0.92 29.02 -10.51
CA GLU A 410 -0.90 30.46 -10.82
C GLU A 410 -2.28 31.11 -10.69
N MET A 411 -3.37 30.37 -10.95
CA MET A 411 -4.73 30.87 -10.77
C MET A 411 -5.17 31.02 -9.30
N LEU A 412 -4.49 30.35 -8.37
CA LEU A 412 -4.73 30.45 -6.92
C LEU A 412 -4.03 31.65 -6.24
N LYS A 413 -3.20 32.42 -6.95
CA LYS A 413 -2.51 33.59 -6.41
C LYS A 413 -3.24 34.93 -6.65
N ASP A 414 -4.28 34.95 -7.48
CA ASP A 414 -4.96 36.18 -7.92
C ASP A 414 -6.44 36.29 -7.49
N GLN A 415 -6.76 35.97 -6.22
CA GLN A 415 -8.04 36.39 -5.62
C GLN A 415 -7.91 36.77 -4.14
N VAL A 416 -7.48 38.02 -3.87
CA VAL A 416 -7.82 38.73 -2.62
C VAL A 416 -8.21 40.17 -2.96
N PRO A 417 -9.49 40.58 -2.81
CA PRO A 417 -9.88 41.97 -2.98
C PRO A 417 -9.46 42.81 -1.77
N LEU A 418 -8.74 43.90 -2.05
CA LEU A 418 -8.53 45.03 -1.15
C LEU A 418 -9.88 45.65 -0.72
N GLN A 419 -10.09 45.84 0.58
CA GLN A 419 -10.83 46.99 1.09
C GLN A 419 -10.03 47.74 2.16
N LYS A 420 -9.69 48.99 1.80
CA LYS A 420 -9.15 50.02 2.69
C LYS A 420 -10.25 50.51 3.64
N GLN A 421 -9.97 50.56 4.94
CA GLN A 421 -10.44 51.65 5.79
C GLN A 421 -9.33 52.13 6.73
N THR A 422 -9.23 53.44 6.77
CA THR A 422 -8.26 54.31 7.41
C THR A 422 -8.42 54.42 8.93
N GLY A 423 -7.31 54.58 9.66
CA GLY A 423 -7.32 55.39 10.89
C GLY A 423 -6.27 55.05 11.95
N GLY A 424 -5.27 55.91 12.11
CA GLY A 424 -4.90 56.44 13.44
C GLY A 424 -3.77 55.79 14.23
N ILE A 425 -2.60 56.42 14.16
CA ILE A 425 -1.40 56.34 15.00
C ILE A 425 -1.70 56.41 16.51
N LYS A 426 -0.98 55.66 17.36
CA LYS A 426 -0.15 56.17 18.49
C LYS A 426 0.58 55.08 19.30
N GLU A 427 1.86 55.36 19.51
CA GLU A 427 2.84 54.72 20.40
C GLU A 427 2.46 54.85 21.89
N GLY A 428 3.03 53.98 22.72
CA GLY A 428 3.04 54.16 24.18
C GLY A 428 3.50 52.92 24.94
N GLU A 429 4.81 52.83 25.17
CA GLU A 429 5.45 51.95 26.16
C GLU A 429 4.90 52.21 27.57
N LYS A 430 4.85 51.18 28.42
CA LYS A 430 5.16 51.28 29.85
C LYS A 430 5.40 49.92 30.51
N GLU A 431 6.48 49.94 31.28
CA GLU A 431 7.09 48.92 32.13
C GLU A 431 6.30 48.60 33.41
N GLU A 432 6.87 47.67 34.18
CA GLU A 432 6.68 47.33 35.61
C GLU A 432 5.82 46.10 35.92
N MET A 433 6.14 45.24 36.89
CA MET A 433 7.33 44.95 37.71
C MET A 433 6.91 43.68 38.49
N VAL A 434 7.78 42.68 38.58
CA VAL A 434 7.51 41.42 39.30
C VAL A 434 7.85 41.60 40.77
N VAL A 435 6.95 41.17 41.67
CA VAL A 435 7.23 40.98 43.10
C VAL A 435 7.04 39.50 43.43
N LEU A 436 8.08 38.88 44.00
CA LEU A 436 8.10 37.53 44.56
C LEU A 436 8.02 37.63 46.09
N GLU A 437 7.22 36.78 46.72
CA GLU A 437 7.36 36.42 48.13
C GLU A 437 7.16 34.91 48.34
N ASP A 438 7.98 34.39 49.25
CA ASP A 438 8.27 32.99 49.56
C ASP A 438 7.17 32.25 50.35
N GLY A 439 7.17 30.90 50.26
CA GLY A 439 6.45 30.02 51.19
C GLY A 439 6.69 28.53 50.93
N GLU A 440 7.25 27.84 51.92
CA GLU A 440 7.66 26.41 51.91
C GLU A 440 6.51 25.40 52.14
N MET A 441 6.76 24.16 51.66
CA MET A 441 6.37 22.83 52.20
C MET A 441 4.91 22.33 52.17
N GLU A 442 4.65 21.23 51.45
CA GLU A 442 4.40 19.86 52.00
C GLU A 442 3.92 18.87 50.92
N ALA A 443 4.36 17.61 51.05
CA ALA A 443 4.12 16.50 50.12
C ALA A 443 2.82 15.72 50.45
N LYS A 444 2.08 15.29 49.42
CA LYS A 444 1.15 14.14 49.48
C LYS A 444 1.11 13.40 48.14
N GLU A 445 1.30 12.08 48.21
CA GLU A 445 1.11 11.09 47.16
C GLU A 445 -0.37 10.93 46.81
N GLU A 446 -0.71 10.87 45.52
CA GLU A 446 -1.97 10.30 45.04
C GLU A 446 -1.74 9.40 43.81
N MET A 447 -2.23 8.17 43.93
CA MET A 447 -2.37 7.16 42.89
C MET A 447 -3.32 7.64 41.78
N ALA A 448 -2.90 7.61 40.51
CA ALA A 448 -3.77 7.83 39.36
C ALA A 448 -3.52 6.76 38.28
N GLY A 449 -4.62 6.20 37.76
CA GLY A 449 -4.69 5.01 36.92
C GLY A 449 -4.18 5.17 35.49
N LEU A 450 -3.98 4.01 34.85
CA LEU A 450 -3.57 3.88 33.45
C LEU A 450 -4.64 4.42 32.49
N GLU A 451 -4.25 5.34 31.60
CA GLU A 451 -5.02 5.78 30.43
C GLU A 451 -4.65 4.95 29.17
N PRO A 452 -5.59 4.66 28.25
CA PRO A 452 -5.30 3.87 27.06
C PRO A 452 -4.70 4.71 25.91
N VAL A 453 -3.55 4.26 25.41
CA VAL A 453 -2.75 4.87 24.34
C VAL A 453 -2.76 3.94 23.12
N THR A 454 -3.52 4.23 22.05
CA THR A 454 -3.51 3.35 20.85
C THR A 454 -3.77 4.04 19.50
N SER A 455 -4.45 5.19 19.45
CA SER A 455 -4.85 5.85 18.18
C SER A 455 -3.70 6.42 17.33
N SER A 456 -2.85 7.26 17.91
CA SER A 456 -1.75 7.91 17.19
C SER A 456 -0.68 6.91 16.72
N GLN A 457 -0.67 5.70 17.26
CA GLN A 457 0.36 4.70 17.00
C GLN A 457 0.00 3.79 15.82
N ILE A 458 -1.28 3.47 15.60
CA ILE A 458 -1.71 2.62 14.47
C ILE A 458 -1.70 3.39 13.13
N LYS A 459 -1.97 4.71 13.15
CA LYS A 459 -1.75 5.57 11.97
C LYS A 459 -0.27 5.61 11.59
N LYS A 460 0.62 5.74 12.59
CA LYS A 460 2.06 5.65 12.37
C LYS A 460 2.46 4.30 11.76
N VAL A 461 1.85 3.20 12.20
CA VAL A 461 2.08 1.87 11.62
C VAL A 461 1.63 1.81 10.14
N LEU A 462 0.42 2.27 9.81
CA LEU A 462 -0.03 2.32 8.41
C LEU A 462 0.85 3.26 7.55
N ASP A 463 1.25 4.41 8.09
CA ASP A 463 2.15 5.37 7.43
C ASP A 463 3.57 4.79 7.24
N CYS A 464 4.05 3.94 8.17
CA CYS A 464 5.31 3.21 8.06
C CYS A 464 5.26 2.03 7.08
N LEU A 465 4.09 1.44 6.82
CA LEU A 465 3.91 0.33 5.88
C LEU A 465 3.64 0.80 4.44
N GLN A 466 3.07 1.99 4.27
CA GLN A 466 2.80 2.63 2.97
C GLN A 466 4.00 2.59 1.99
N PRO A 467 5.25 2.81 2.42
CA PRO A 467 6.42 2.70 1.53
C PRO A 467 6.89 1.27 1.20
N HIS A 468 6.44 0.26 1.93
CA HIS A 468 6.89 -1.13 1.78
C HIS A 468 5.88 -2.03 1.05
N MET A 469 4.94 -1.42 0.31
CA MET A 469 3.87 -2.12 -0.43
C MET A 469 4.36 -3.06 -1.56
N ASP A 470 5.64 -2.99 -1.92
CA ASP A 470 6.28 -3.92 -2.86
C ASP A 470 6.49 -5.32 -2.26
N ASP A 471 6.39 -5.48 -0.93
CA ASP A 471 6.39 -6.79 -0.26
C ASP A 471 4.94 -7.30 -0.11
N PRO A 472 4.61 -8.48 -0.68
CA PRO A 472 3.26 -9.06 -0.59
C PRO A 472 2.78 -9.25 0.86
N ASP A 473 3.68 -9.49 1.81
CA ASP A 473 3.32 -9.67 3.21
C ASP A 473 2.96 -8.33 3.87
N ALA A 474 3.64 -7.23 3.52
CA ALA A 474 3.32 -5.87 3.99
C ALA A 474 2.01 -5.34 3.39
N GLN A 475 1.81 -5.53 2.07
CA GLN A 475 0.55 -5.17 1.39
C GLN A 475 -0.64 -5.86 2.04
N ALA A 476 -0.49 -7.13 2.38
CA ALA A 476 -1.56 -7.90 2.95
C ALA A 476 -1.77 -7.54 4.44
N GLN A 477 -0.72 -7.23 5.23
CA GLN A 477 -0.86 -6.72 6.60
C GLN A 477 -1.66 -5.41 6.67
N VAL A 478 -1.38 -4.49 5.74
CA VAL A 478 -2.17 -3.26 5.56
C VAL A 478 -3.65 -3.57 5.32
N GLN A 479 -4.00 -4.59 4.54
CA GLN A 479 -5.39 -4.98 4.32
C GLN A 479 -6.09 -5.46 5.59
N VAL A 480 -5.40 -6.25 6.43
CA VAL A 480 -5.98 -6.76 7.69
C VAL A 480 -6.20 -5.64 8.70
N LEU A 481 -5.19 -4.77 8.87
CA LEU A 481 -5.28 -3.61 9.74
C LEU A 481 -6.34 -2.63 9.24
N SER A 482 -6.42 -2.38 7.94
CA SER A 482 -7.46 -1.54 7.33
C SER A 482 -8.87 -2.12 7.49
N ALA A 483 -9.02 -3.45 7.46
CA ALA A 483 -10.31 -4.10 7.67
C ALA A 483 -10.78 -3.99 9.12
N ALA A 484 -9.89 -4.22 10.10
CA ALA A 484 -10.17 -4.01 11.51
C ALA A 484 -10.60 -2.55 11.77
N LEU A 485 -9.92 -1.65 11.09
CA LEU A 485 -10.11 -0.22 11.20
C LEU A 485 -11.41 0.29 10.56
N LYS A 486 -11.85 -0.31 9.45
CA LYS A 486 -13.16 -0.04 8.83
C LYS A 486 -14.32 -0.60 9.67
N ALA A 487 -14.18 -1.81 10.20
CA ALA A 487 -15.22 -2.43 11.01
C ALA A 487 -15.57 -1.59 12.25
N ALA A 488 -14.55 -0.95 12.81
CA ALA A 488 -14.71 -0.02 13.89
C ALA A 488 -15.71 1.12 13.49
N GLN A 489 -15.56 1.72 12.31
CA GLN A 489 -16.32 2.92 11.91
C GLN A 489 -17.85 2.74 11.88
N GLN A 490 -18.35 1.54 11.56
CA GLN A 490 -19.78 1.29 11.36
C GLN A 490 -20.59 1.27 12.65
N GLU A 491 -19.96 1.05 13.80
CA GLU A 491 -20.65 1.02 15.11
C GLU A 491 -21.21 2.40 15.51
N ARG A 492 -20.68 3.50 14.96
CA ARG A 492 -21.13 4.86 15.30
C ARG A 492 -22.47 5.26 14.66
N GLN A 493 -22.72 4.86 13.41
CA GLN A 493 -23.97 5.22 12.72
C GLN A 493 -25.21 4.57 13.35
N SER A 494 -25.04 3.43 14.05
CA SER A 494 -26.11 2.80 14.82
C SER A 494 -26.46 3.53 16.13
N GLU A 495 -25.49 4.17 16.79
CA GLU A 495 -25.74 4.84 18.08
C GLU A 495 -26.44 6.20 17.92
N ASP A 496 -26.20 6.93 16.83
CA ASP A 496 -26.83 8.24 16.58
C ASP A 496 -28.32 8.13 16.18
N THR A 497 -28.81 6.94 15.86
CA THR A 497 -30.20 6.73 15.39
C THR A 497 -31.16 6.28 16.51
N GLU A 498 -30.66 5.84 17.67
CA GLU A 498 -31.49 5.39 18.81
C GLU A 498 -31.76 6.50 19.85
N GLY A 499 -31.23 7.71 19.64
CA GLY A 499 -31.30 8.83 20.58
C GLY A 499 -32.56 9.71 20.53
N GLN A 500 -33.72 9.25 20.03
CA GLN A 500 -34.99 9.99 20.15
C GLN A 500 -36.21 9.05 20.28
N SER A 501 -36.43 8.51 21.48
CA SER A 501 -37.77 8.11 21.91
C SER A 501 -37.92 8.35 23.41
N GLU A 502 -38.75 9.34 23.77
CA GLU A 502 -39.07 9.72 25.15
C GLU A 502 -39.77 8.54 25.88
N CYS A 503 -39.18 8.08 26.99
CA CYS A 503 -39.84 7.17 27.93
C CYS A 503 -40.28 7.94 29.19
N GLN A 504 -41.59 7.96 29.45
CA GLN A 504 -42.19 8.32 30.74
C GLN A 504 -42.06 7.14 31.73
N PRO A 505 -41.91 7.38 33.05
CA PRO A 505 -41.75 6.32 34.03
C PRO A 505 -43.10 5.66 34.39
N PRO A 506 -43.15 4.33 34.63
CA PRO A 506 -44.37 3.65 35.03
C PRO A 506 -44.60 3.72 36.55
N GLU A 507 -45.87 3.89 36.95
CA GLU A 507 -46.35 3.76 38.33
C GLU A 507 -46.69 2.31 38.68
N ASP A 508 -46.48 1.99 39.97
CA ASP A 508 -46.74 0.73 40.66
C ASP A 508 -48.19 0.22 40.58
N GLY A 509 -48.36 -1.11 40.66
CA GLY A 509 -49.67 -1.69 41.01
C GLY A 509 -49.81 -3.21 40.93
N ASN A 510 -49.42 -3.90 42.02
CA ASN A 510 -50.01 -5.12 42.63
C ASN A 510 -50.53 -6.31 41.78
N GLY A 511 -50.06 -7.50 42.16
CA GLY A 511 -50.93 -8.69 42.34
C GLY A 511 -50.42 -10.03 41.81
N GLU A 512 -49.71 -10.79 42.65
CA GLU A 512 -49.74 -12.27 42.68
C GLU A 512 -51.05 -12.76 43.35
N PRO A 513 -51.38 -14.07 43.41
CA PRO A 513 -50.73 -15.29 42.86
C PRO A 513 -51.75 -16.24 42.16
N ASP A 514 -51.29 -17.34 41.56
CA ASP A 514 -51.76 -18.69 41.94
C ASP A 514 -51.10 -19.85 41.16
N GLU A 515 -51.04 -20.97 41.89
CA GLU A 515 -50.38 -22.25 41.69
C GLU A 515 -50.98 -23.17 40.59
N GLU A 516 -50.18 -24.11 40.08
CA GLU A 516 -50.47 -25.57 39.97
C GLU A 516 -49.49 -26.23 38.95
N PHE A 517 -48.58 -27.13 39.37
CA PHE A 517 -48.71 -28.57 39.64
C PHE A 517 -48.27 -29.49 38.45
N SER A 518 -47.04 -29.99 38.58
CA SER A 518 -46.58 -31.39 38.44
C SER A 518 -47.05 -32.29 37.26
N GLN A 519 -46.07 -32.90 36.57
CA GLN A 519 -45.65 -34.32 36.73
C GLN A 519 -45.43 -35.15 35.43
N LYS A 520 -44.42 -36.04 35.53
CA LYS A 520 -44.05 -37.27 34.76
C LYS A 520 -43.12 -37.07 33.55
N GLY A 521 -42.04 -37.83 33.39
CA GLY A 521 -41.49 -38.95 34.14
C GLY A 521 -40.27 -39.50 33.38
N GLY A 522 -39.23 -39.91 34.11
CA GLY A 522 -38.03 -40.54 33.55
C GLY A 522 -38.01 -42.07 33.75
N THR A 523 -37.23 -42.73 32.91
CA THR A 523 -36.59 -44.06 33.10
C THR A 523 -35.19 -43.88 32.48
N ALA A 524 -34.06 -44.32 33.05
CA ALA A 524 -33.79 -45.55 33.77
C ALA A 524 -32.69 -45.39 34.86
N GLU A 525 -32.72 -46.33 35.80
CA GLU A 525 -31.81 -46.69 36.90
C GLU A 525 -30.42 -47.14 36.36
N GLU A 526 -29.30 -47.26 37.08
CA GLU A 526 -28.98 -47.72 38.46
C GLU A 526 -27.69 -46.99 38.93
N GLU A 527 -27.64 -46.28 40.06
CA GLU A 527 -27.30 -46.72 41.43
C GLU A 527 -25.96 -47.47 41.65
N GLN A 528 -25.03 -46.81 42.37
CA GLN A 528 -24.44 -47.33 43.60
C GLN A 528 -23.74 -46.20 44.41
N THR A 529 -24.24 -45.97 45.63
CA THR A 529 -23.64 -45.22 46.75
C THR A 529 -23.27 -46.26 47.86
N PRO A 530 -22.92 -45.94 49.14
CA PRO A 530 -22.37 -44.74 49.82
C PRO A 530 -21.22 -45.11 50.81
N ASN A 531 -20.57 -44.12 51.46
CA ASN A 531 -20.50 -44.01 52.94
C ASN A 531 -19.55 -42.90 53.47
N GLU A 532 -20.11 -42.17 54.45
CA GLU A 532 -19.67 -41.11 55.39
C GLU A 532 -18.39 -41.40 56.24
N PRO A 533 -17.96 -40.58 57.25
CA PRO A 533 -18.44 -39.28 57.76
C PRO A 533 -17.35 -38.20 58.04
N LEU A 534 -17.84 -36.99 58.34
CA LEU A 534 -17.17 -35.83 58.90
C LEU A 534 -16.59 -36.04 60.31
N THR A 535 -15.35 -35.60 60.55
CA THR A 535 -14.93 -35.02 61.84
C THR A 535 -13.81 -33.99 61.67
N GLY A 536 -13.98 -32.79 62.23
CA GLY A 536 -12.90 -32.03 62.87
C GLY A 536 -12.28 -30.88 62.06
N PHE A 537 -12.86 -29.68 62.18
CA PHE A 537 -12.19 -28.42 61.83
C PHE A 537 -10.97 -28.16 62.74
N ASN A 538 -9.84 -27.80 62.14
CA ASN A 538 -8.95 -26.78 62.72
C ASN A 538 -8.06 -26.12 61.64
N HIS A 539 -8.29 -24.82 61.47
CA HIS A 539 -7.43 -23.77 60.89
C HIS A 539 -6.85 -23.97 59.48
N SER A 540 -7.68 -23.66 58.48
CA SER A 540 -7.24 -23.26 57.14
C SER A 540 -6.83 -21.77 57.14
N SER A 541 -5.56 -21.53 56.83
CA SER A 541 -5.08 -20.27 56.24
C SER A 541 -5.92 -19.95 55.00
N TYR A 542 -6.47 -18.74 54.94
CA TYR A 542 -7.12 -18.22 53.74
C TYR A 542 -6.08 -18.13 52.60
N SER A 543 -6.07 -19.13 51.73
CA SER A 543 -5.50 -19.01 50.40
C SER A 543 -6.61 -18.46 49.51
N CYS A 544 -6.42 -17.22 49.06
CA CYS A 544 -7.25 -16.59 48.04
C CYS A 544 -7.26 -17.47 46.78
N PRO A 545 -8.41 -17.77 46.15
CA PRO A 545 -8.43 -18.47 44.88
C PRO A 545 -7.74 -17.62 43.82
N SER A 546 -6.81 -18.21 43.08
CA SER A 546 -6.20 -17.63 41.88
C SER A 546 -7.29 -17.14 40.92
N PRO A 547 -7.15 -15.95 40.30
CA PRO A 547 -8.13 -15.50 39.33
C PRO A 547 -8.04 -16.38 38.09
N HIS A 548 -9.09 -17.16 37.82
CA HIS A 548 -9.31 -17.68 36.47
C HIS A 548 -9.50 -16.46 35.53
N PRO A 549 -8.81 -16.39 34.38
CA PRO A 549 -9.01 -15.30 33.43
C PRO A 549 -10.49 -15.23 33.06
N LEU A 550 -11.08 -14.05 33.17
CA LEU A 550 -12.43 -13.79 32.67
C LEU A 550 -12.46 -14.12 31.16
N PRO A 551 -13.49 -14.80 30.64
CA PRO A 551 -13.61 -15.05 29.21
C PRO A 551 -13.59 -13.72 28.44
N GLN A 552 -12.79 -13.65 27.37
CA GLN A 552 -12.86 -12.50 26.47
C GLN A 552 -14.26 -12.47 25.81
N ASN A 553 -14.91 -11.30 25.79
CA ASN A 553 -16.24 -11.13 25.17
C ASN A 553 -16.18 -10.40 23.83
N VAL A 554 -14.97 -10.06 23.36
CA VAL A 554 -14.76 -9.25 22.16
C VAL A 554 -15.16 -10.03 20.92
N ILE A 555 -14.67 -11.27 20.80
CA ILE A 555 -14.97 -12.16 19.67
C ILE A 555 -15.68 -13.43 20.16
N PRO A 556 -16.53 -14.06 19.34
CA PRO A 556 -17.10 -15.37 19.67
C PRO A 556 -15.99 -16.40 19.98
N GLN A 557 -16.07 -17.05 21.14
CA GLN A 557 -15.01 -17.96 21.61
C GLN A 557 -14.72 -19.08 20.60
N GLN A 558 -15.75 -19.62 19.95
CA GLN A 558 -15.58 -20.66 18.93
C GLN A 558 -14.72 -20.21 17.74
N LEU A 559 -14.79 -18.93 17.33
CA LEU A 559 -13.94 -18.41 16.25
C LEU A 559 -12.49 -18.30 16.71
N LEU A 560 -12.26 -17.84 17.95
CA LEU A 560 -10.94 -17.80 18.56
C LEU A 560 -10.36 -19.21 18.64
N ASP A 561 -11.11 -20.19 19.13
CA ASP A 561 -10.66 -21.59 19.22
C ASP A 561 -10.27 -22.16 17.86
N GLN A 562 -11.05 -21.88 16.80
CA GLN A 562 -10.67 -22.29 15.43
C GLN A 562 -9.38 -21.61 14.97
N TYR A 563 -9.19 -20.33 15.31
CA TYR A 563 -7.99 -19.56 14.96
C TYR A 563 -6.74 -20.09 15.66
N LEU A 564 -6.82 -20.34 16.98
CA LEU A 564 -5.74 -20.94 17.75
C LEU A 564 -5.39 -22.34 17.23
N SER A 565 -6.39 -23.10 16.74
CA SER A 565 -6.14 -24.43 16.16
C SER A 565 -5.36 -24.41 14.85
N MET A 566 -5.15 -23.26 14.22
CA MET A 566 -4.37 -23.15 12.96
C MET A 566 -2.89 -23.51 13.14
N THR A 567 -2.37 -23.52 14.37
CA THR A 567 -1.00 -23.97 14.67
C THR A 567 -0.89 -25.46 14.94
N ASP A 568 -2.02 -26.19 15.00
CA ASP A 568 -2.01 -27.64 15.18
C ASP A 568 -1.46 -28.34 13.92
N PRO A 569 -0.37 -29.11 14.03
CA PRO A 569 0.19 -29.86 12.90
C PRO A 569 -0.82 -30.80 12.21
N ALA A 570 -1.85 -31.28 12.91
CA ALA A 570 -2.89 -32.12 12.32
C ALA A 570 -3.77 -31.34 11.32
N ARG A 571 -3.96 -30.02 11.53
CA ARG A 571 -4.70 -29.16 10.60
C ARG A 571 -3.92 -28.94 9.31
N ALA A 572 -2.59 -28.84 9.39
CA ALA A 572 -1.76 -28.68 8.20
C ALA A 572 -1.89 -29.85 7.21
N GLN A 573 -2.08 -31.07 7.73
CA GLN A 573 -2.26 -32.27 6.90
C GLN A 573 -3.65 -32.37 6.26
N THR A 574 -4.69 -31.87 6.93
CA THR A 574 -6.09 -32.07 6.56
C THR A 574 -6.72 -30.90 5.80
N VAL A 575 -6.11 -29.73 5.88
CA VAL A 575 -6.58 -28.48 5.27
C VAL A 575 -5.54 -27.96 4.28
N ASP A 576 -4.44 -27.40 4.77
CA ASP A 576 -3.44 -26.70 3.97
C ASP A 576 -2.10 -26.67 4.72
N THR A 577 -0.99 -26.98 4.03
CA THR A 577 0.35 -26.97 4.59
C THR A 577 0.82 -25.56 5.00
N GLU A 578 0.18 -24.52 4.46
CA GLU A 578 0.50 -23.11 4.75
C GLU A 578 -0.47 -22.50 5.78
N ILE A 579 -1.33 -23.28 6.44
CA ILE A 579 -2.32 -22.76 7.41
C ILE A 579 -1.67 -21.95 8.56
N ALA A 580 -0.53 -22.41 9.07
CA ALA A 580 0.23 -21.71 10.11
C ALA A 580 0.74 -20.35 9.60
N LYS A 581 1.11 -20.26 8.31
CA LYS A 581 1.51 -18.99 7.67
C LYS A 581 0.32 -18.01 7.65
N HIS A 582 -0.88 -18.46 7.30
CA HIS A 582 -2.08 -17.62 7.32
C HIS A 582 -2.44 -17.15 8.74
N CYS A 583 -2.20 -17.99 9.76
CA CYS A 583 -2.33 -17.62 11.16
C CYS A 583 -1.34 -16.49 11.51
N ALA A 584 -0.03 -16.73 11.33
CA ALA A 584 1.02 -15.73 11.58
C ALA A 584 0.75 -14.40 10.88
N PHE A 585 0.31 -14.46 9.63
CA PHE A 585 0.01 -13.30 8.80
C PHE A 585 -1.11 -12.41 9.37
N SER A 586 -2.16 -13.00 9.95
CA SER A 586 -3.32 -12.26 10.44
C SER A 586 -3.26 -11.93 11.95
N LEU A 587 -2.24 -12.42 12.65
CA LEU A 587 -2.12 -12.35 14.10
C LEU A 587 -2.08 -10.92 14.65
N PRO A 588 -1.33 -9.96 14.08
CA PRO A 588 -1.38 -8.57 14.54
C PRO A 588 -2.80 -7.98 14.49
N GLY A 589 -3.56 -8.28 13.42
CA GLY A 589 -4.95 -7.84 13.29
C GLY A 589 -5.87 -8.47 14.35
N VAL A 590 -5.69 -9.75 14.64
CA VAL A 590 -6.46 -10.44 15.69
C VAL A 590 -6.08 -9.93 17.09
N ALA A 591 -4.79 -9.66 17.33
CA ALA A 591 -4.31 -9.07 18.58
C ALA A 591 -4.85 -7.67 18.79
N LEU A 592 -4.90 -6.85 17.73
CA LEU A 592 -5.51 -5.52 17.76
C LEU A 592 -7.01 -5.61 18.11
N THR A 593 -7.73 -6.55 17.50
CA THR A 593 -9.16 -6.76 17.79
C THR A 593 -9.39 -7.18 19.23
N LEU A 594 -8.63 -8.15 19.74
CA LEU A 594 -8.76 -8.63 21.11
C LEU A 594 -8.32 -7.59 22.15
N GLY A 595 -7.37 -6.73 21.77
CA GLY A 595 -6.74 -5.73 22.64
C GLY A 595 -5.67 -6.33 23.56
N GLN A 596 -4.80 -5.45 24.06
CA GLN A 596 -3.66 -5.77 24.93
C GLN A 596 -4.06 -6.63 26.15
N GLN A 597 -5.21 -6.35 26.77
CA GLN A 597 -5.74 -7.05 27.94
C GLN A 597 -5.98 -8.55 27.71
N ASN A 598 -6.20 -8.95 26.46
CA ASN A 598 -6.48 -10.32 26.06
C ASN A 598 -5.27 -11.00 25.38
N TRP A 599 -4.08 -10.39 25.44
CA TRP A 599 -2.85 -10.95 24.87
C TRP A 599 -2.54 -12.38 25.37
N HIS A 600 -2.89 -12.68 26.62
CA HIS A 600 -2.75 -14.01 27.20
C HIS A 600 -3.46 -15.12 26.41
N CYS A 601 -4.49 -14.81 25.60
CA CYS A 601 -5.16 -15.77 24.73
C CYS A 601 -4.36 -16.11 23.46
N LEU A 602 -3.46 -15.22 23.02
CA LEU A 602 -2.68 -15.36 21.78
C LEU A 602 -1.21 -15.67 22.01
N LYS A 603 -0.70 -15.42 23.23
CA LYS A 603 0.72 -15.54 23.57
C LYS A 603 1.31 -16.89 23.16
N ASP A 604 0.70 -17.99 23.60
CA ASP A 604 1.19 -19.34 23.32
C ASP A 604 1.18 -19.65 21.81
N THR A 605 0.18 -19.16 21.09
CA THR A 605 0.08 -19.28 19.63
C THR A 605 1.21 -18.50 18.94
N TYR A 606 1.50 -17.28 19.40
CA TYR A 606 2.59 -16.48 18.87
C TYR A 606 3.96 -17.13 19.12
N GLU A 607 4.20 -17.65 20.33
CA GLU A 607 5.43 -18.39 20.67
C GLU A 607 5.60 -19.66 19.83
N THR A 608 4.51 -20.39 19.59
CA THR A 608 4.49 -21.58 18.73
C THR A 608 4.87 -21.22 17.30
N LEU A 609 4.27 -20.18 16.73
CA LEU A 609 4.56 -19.71 15.37
C LEU A 609 5.99 -19.15 15.25
N ALA A 610 6.51 -18.49 16.29
CA ALA A 610 7.86 -17.94 16.31
C ALA A 610 8.94 -19.05 16.30
N THR A 611 8.60 -20.26 16.71
CA THR A 611 9.47 -21.43 16.70
C THR A 611 9.07 -22.49 15.66
N ASP A 612 8.18 -22.12 14.73
CA ASP A 612 7.67 -23.02 13.68
C ASP A 612 8.81 -23.56 12.81
N VAL A 613 8.70 -24.81 12.38
CA VAL A 613 9.71 -25.47 11.53
C VAL A 613 9.86 -24.79 10.17
N GLN A 614 8.80 -24.19 9.65
CA GLN A 614 8.79 -23.48 8.38
C GLN A 614 9.31 -22.05 8.57
N TRP A 615 10.46 -21.75 7.96
CA TRP A 615 11.06 -20.42 8.01
C TRP A 615 10.13 -19.33 7.45
N LYS A 616 9.23 -19.67 6.50
CA LYS A 616 8.25 -18.72 5.94
C LYS A 616 7.29 -18.19 7.00
N VAL A 617 6.88 -19.02 7.96
CA VAL A 617 6.01 -18.63 9.08
C VAL A 617 6.74 -17.68 10.00
N ARG A 618 7.97 -18.04 10.40
CA ARG A 618 8.83 -17.19 11.25
C ARG A 618 9.16 -15.87 10.58
N ARG A 619 9.43 -15.87 9.26
CA ARG A 619 9.62 -14.66 8.45
C ARG A 619 8.38 -13.76 8.53
N THR A 620 7.17 -14.28 8.32
CA THR A 620 5.94 -13.48 8.43
C THR A 620 5.79 -12.79 9.79
N LEU A 621 6.16 -13.46 10.89
CA LEU A 621 6.16 -12.83 12.22
C LEU A 621 7.27 -11.80 12.39
N ALA A 622 8.48 -12.06 11.87
CA ALA A 622 9.59 -11.13 11.94
C ALA A 622 9.27 -9.79 11.26
N PHE A 623 8.51 -9.81 10.17
CA PHE A 623 8.04 -8.59 9.50
C PHE A 623 7.00 -7.82 10.31
N SER A 624 6.17 -8.47 11.13
CA SER A 624 5.08 -7.81 11.87
C SER A 624 5.31 -7.61 13.37
N ILE A 625 6.46 -8.06 13.92
CA ILE A 625 6.73 -7.99 15.36
C ILE A 625 6.71 -6.55 15.91
N HIS A 626 7.10 -5.57 15.10
CA HIS A 626 7.08 -4.15 15.46
C HIS A 626 5.64 -3.60 15.57
N GLU A 627 4.72 -4.05 14.73
CA GLU A 627 3.29 -3.72 14.83
C GLU A 627 2.69 -4.30 16.10
N LEU A 628 3.04 -5.56 16.41
CA LEU A 628 2.57 -6.21 17.63
C LEU A 628 3.13 -5.51 18.87
N ALA A 629 4.38 -5.03 18.83
CA ALA A 629 4.96 -4.24 19.92
C ALA A 629 4.19 -2.93 20.17
N VAL A 630 3.71 -2.28 19.09
CA VAL A 630 2.83 -1.13 19.22
C VAL A 630 1.51 -1.49 19.91
N ILE A 631 0.86 -2.58 19.50
CA ILE A 631 -0.42 -3.04 20.06
C ILE A 631 -0.29 -3.42 21.54
N LEU A 632 0.80 -4.11 21.90
CA LEU A 632 1.01 -4.65 23.23
C LEU A 632 1.61 -3.64 24.21
N GLY A 633 2.14 -2.52 23.73
CA GLY A 633 2.80 -1.53 24.56
C GLY A 633 4.08 -2.04 25.23
N ASP A 634 4.73 -1.15 25.97
CA ASP A 634 6.09 -1.33 26.49
C ASP A 634 6.27 -2.55 27.40
N GLN A 635 5.44 -2.72 28.42
CA GLN A 635 5.62 -3.79 29.43
C GLN A 635 5.55 -5.20 28.83
N LEU A 636 4.53 -5.47 28.02
CA LEU A 636 4.37 -6.78 27.37
C LEU A 636 5.38 -6.97 26.23
N THR A 637 5.74 -5.91 25.51
CA THR A 637 6.81 -5.96 24.49
C THR A 637 8.13 -6.40 25.13
N ALA A 638 8.51 -5.79 26.24
CA ALA A 638 9.74 -6.12 26.94
C ALA A 638 9.73 -7.54 27.52
N ALA A 639 8.60 -8.00 28.04
CA ALA A 639 8.47 -9.32 28.64
C ALA A 639 8.40 -10.46 27.61
N ASP A 640 7.59 -10.29 26.56
CA ASP A 640 7.18 -11.37 25.68
C ASP A 640 7.77 -11.25 24.26
N LEU A 641 7.89 -10.05 23.70
CA LEU A 641 8.35 -9.88 22.31
C LEU A 641 9.87 -9.76 22.17
N VAL A 642 10.54 -9.08 23.11
CA VAL A 642 12.01 -8.93 23.08
C VAL A 642 12.75 -10.28 23.01
N PRO A 643 12.37 -11.32 23.79
CA PRO A 643 13.00 -12.64 23.65
C PRO A 643 12.83 -13.26 22.25
N ILE A 644 11.65 -13.10 21.65
CA ILE A 644 11.34 -13.62 20.31
C ILE A 644 12.09 -12.83 19.23
N PHE A 645 12.13 -11.51 19.34
CA PHE A 645 12.92 -10.63 18.48
C PHE A 645 14.39 -11.05 18.48
N ASN A 646 14.96 -11.30 19.66
CA ASN A 646 16.33 -11.80 19.80
C ASN A 646 16.53 -13.20 19.21
N GLY A 647 15.47 -14.02 19.18
CA GLY A 647 15.45 -15.29 18.46
C GLY A 647 15.56 -15.08 16.95
N PHE A 648 14.76 -14.18 16.38
CA PHE A 648 14.79 -13.87 14.94
C PHE A 648 16.12 -13.27 14.49
N LEU A 649 16.81 -12.48 15.33
CA LEU A 649 18.15 -11.97 15.03
C LEU A 649 19.18 -13.07 14.74
N LYS A 650 18.98 -14.26 15.33
CA LYS A 650 19.85 -15.44 15.24
C LYS A 650 19.35 -16.50 14.24
N ASP A 651 18.26 -16.21 13.55
CA ASP A 651 17.63 -17.12 12.59
C ASP A 651 18.33 -17.03 11.21
N LEU A 652 17.76 -17.65 10.18
CA LEU A 652 18.26 -17.55 8.79
C LEU A 652 18.17 -16.10 8.29
N ASP A 653 19.06 -15.71 7.37
CA ASP A 653 19.03 -14.37 6.73
C ASP A 653 17.63 -13.99 6.19
N GLU A 654 16.86 -14.95 5.67
CA GLU A 654 15.48 -14.77 5.17
C GLU A 654 14.46 -14.37 6.26
N VAL A 655 14.73 -14.73 7.52
CA VAL A 655 13.90 -14.32 8.67
C VAL A 655 14.47 -13.03 9.28
N ARG A 656 15.81 -12.96 9.42
CA ARG A 656 16.53 -11.79 9.95
C ARG A 656 16.22 -10.51 9.19
N ILE A 657 15.99 -10.59 7.87
CA ILE A 657 15.65 -9.41 7.06
C ILE A 657 14.32 -8.77 7.50
N GLY A 658 13.38 -9.55 8.03
CA GLY A 658 12.10 -9.03 8.53
C GLY A 658 12.28 -8.14 9.76
N VAL A 659 13.09 -8.58 10.73
CA VAL A 659 13.42 -7.74 11.89
C VAL A 659 14.35 -6.59 11.52
N LEU A 660 15.21 -6.75 10.51
CA LEU A 660 16.10 -5.69 10.06
C LEU A 660 15.31 -4.54 9.43
N LYS A 661 14.41 -4.82 8.49
CA LYS A 661 13.55 -3.82 7.82
C LYS A 661 12.75 -2.92 8.75
N HIS A 662 12.45 -3.40 9.95
CA HIS A 662 11.68 -2.66 10.95
C HIS A 662 12.46 -2.49 12.26
N LEU A 663 13.79 -2.52 12.18
CA LEU A 663 14.67 -2.47 13.35
C LEU A 663 14.54 -1.12 14.06
N TYR A 664 14.52 -0.02 13.31
CA TYR A 664 14.30 1.31 13.88
C TYR A 664 12.97 1.38 14.63
N ASP A 665 11.88 0.95 14.00
CA ASP A 665 10.52 1.04 14.56
C ASP A 665 10.40 0.23 15.85
N PHE A 666 10.94 -0.99 15.87
CA PHE A 666 10.93 -1.83 17.07
C PHE A 666 11.79 -1.24 18.19
N LEU A 667 13.05 -0.85 17.88
CA LEU A 667 13.96 -0.31 18.90
C LEU A 667 13.41 0.96 19.52
N LYS A 668 12.81 1.86 18.74
CA LYS A 668 12.24 3.12 19.21
C LYS A 668 11.19 2.94 20.32
N LEU A 669 10.48 1.81 20.34
CA LEU A 669 9.47 1.48 21.36
C LEU A 669 10.09 1.04 22.69
N LEU A 670 11.33 0.58 22.69
CA LEU A 670 12.02 0.11 23.90
C LEU A 670 12.60 1.28 24.70
N HIS A 671 12.71 1.12 26.02
CA HIS A 671 13.44 2.05 26.88
C HIS A 671 14.93 2.16 26.52
N ALA A 672 15.53 3.33 26.77
CA ALA A 672 16.90 3.65 26.38
C ALA A 672 17.96 2.65 26.88
N GLU A 673 17.80 2.15 28.11
CA GLU A 673 18.71 1.14 28.69
C GLU A 673 18.70 -0.16 27.89
N LYS A 674 17.50 -0.65 27.52
CA LYS A 674 17.33 -1.85 26.72
C LYS A 674 17.79 -1.67 25.28
N ARG A 675 17.49 -0.51 24.66
CA ARG A 675 18.01 -0.19 23.31
C ARG A 675 19.54 -0.29 23.28
N ARG A 676 20.22 0.23 24.29
CA ARG A 676 21.71 0.22 24.33
C ARG A 676 22.31 -1.19 24.29
N GLU A 677 21.62 -2.20 24.81
CA GLU A 677 22.06 -3.60 24.75
C GLU A 677 22.16 -4.12 23.30
N TYR A 678 21.44 -3.52 22.35
CA TYR A 678 21.44 -3.93 20.94
C TYR A 678 22.63 -3.40 20.14
N LEU A 679 23.35 -2.37 20.60
CA LEU A 679 24.49 -1.79 19.87
C LEU A 679 25.57 -2.84 19.53
N TYR A 680 25.80 -3.79 20.44
CA TYR A 680 26.72 -4.89 20.21
C TYR A 680 26.17 -5.91 19.19
N GLN A 681 24.85 -6.13 19.21
CA GLN A 681 24.18 -7.07 18.30
C GLN A 681 24.12 -6.53 16.87
N LEU A 682 24.15 -5.20 16.67
CA LEU A 682 24.17 -4.60 15.32
C LEU A 682 25.37 -5.03 14.49
N GLN A 683 26.50 -5.35 15.13
CA GLN A 683 27.68 -5.89 14.43
C GLN A 683 27.42 -7.29 13.87
N GLU A 684 26.52 -8.07 14.48
CA GLU A 684 26.17 -9.42 14.01
C GLU A 684 25.45 -9.38 12.65
N PHE A 685 24.74 -8.30 12.31
CA PHE A 685 24.12 -8.14 10.99
C PHE A 685 25.13 -7.98 9.85
N MET A 686 26.39 -7.66 10.15
CA MET A 686 27.45 -7.67 9.14
C MET A 686 27.84 -9.08 8.71
N VAL A 687 27.53 -10.09 9.55
CA VAL A 687 27.80 -11.49 9.27
C VAL A 687 26.51 -12.12 8.75
N THR A 688 26.44 -12.29 7.43
CA THR A 688 25.33 -12.95 6.73
C THR A 688 25.69 -14.41 6.45
N ASP A 689 24.68 -15.29 6.47
CA ASP A 689 24.86 -16.70 6.08
C ASP A 689 25.34 -16.81 4.63
N ASN A 690 24.86 -15.89 3.79
CA ASN A 690 25.27 -15.76 2.40
C ASN A 690 25.97 -14.42 2.17
N SER A 691 27.30 -14.45 1.96
CA SER A 691 28.08 -13.23 1.68
C SER A 691 27.66 -12.48 0.40
N ARG A 692 26.93 -13.13 -0.52
CA ARG A 692 26.39 -12.51 -1.72
C ARG A 692 25.09 -11.73 -1.47
N ASN A 693 24.51 -11.84 -0.28
CA ASN A 693 23.29 -11.14 0.09
C ASN A 693 23.57 -9.66 0.35
N TRP A 694 23.86 -8.92 -0.72
CA TRP A 694 24.16 -7.50 -0.66
C TRP A 694 22.93 -6.67 -0.32
N ARG A 695 21.72 -7.15 -0.67
CA ARG A 695 20.45 -6.50 -0.32
C ARG A 695 20.25 -6.41 1.19
N PHE A 696 20.63 -7.46 1.93
CA PHE A 696 20.62 -7.44 3.39
C PHE A 696 21.54 -6.36 3.97
N ARG A 697 22.75 -6.21 3.40
CA ARG A 697 23.71 -5.19 3.85
C ARG A 697 23.30 -3.77 3.45
N TYR A 698 22.61 -3.64 2.31
CA TYR A 698 22.00 -2.39 1.89
C TYR A 698 20.92 -1.97 2.90
N GLU A 699 19.99 -2.86 3.23
CA GLU A 699 18.94 -2.62 4.24
C GLU A 699 19.56 -2.27 5.61
N LEU A 700 20.63 -2.97 6.01
CA LEU A 700 21.35 -2.62 7.24
C LEU A 700 21.84 -1.17 7.22
N ALA A 701 22.38 -0.69 6.10
CA ALA A 701 22.84 0.68 5.99
C ALA A 701 21.68 1.69 6.11
N GLU A 702 20.53 1.42 5.48
CA GLU A 702 19.34 2.25 5.58
C GLU A 702 18.82 2.33 7.03
N GLN A 703 18.71 1.19 7.70
CA GLN A 703 18.22 1.13 9.07
C GLN A 703 19.19 1.80 10.05
N LEU A 704 20.50 1.69 9.82
CA LEU A 704 21.49 2.38 10.63
C LEU A 704 21.40 3.91 10.49
N ILE A 705 21.02 4.44 9.31
CA ILE A 705 20.79 5.88 9.13
C ILE A 705 19.68 6.35 10.08
N LEU A 706 18.57 5.60 10.15
CA LEU A 706 17.43 5.93 11.00
C LEU A 706 17.78 5.79 12.49
N ILE A 707 18.47 4.71 12.86
CA ILE A 707 18.75 4.37 14.25
C ILE A 707 19.75 5.32 14.93
N ILE A 708 20.55 6.08 14.18
CA ILE A 708 21.49 7.07 14.73
C ILE A 708 20.79 8.05 15.69
N GLU A 709 19.55 8.45 15.41
CA GLU A 709 18.83 9.40 16.28
C GLU A 709 18.41 8.79 17.64
N LEU A 710 18.42 7.47 17.77
CA LEU A 710 18.00 6.76 18.99
C LEU A 710 19.09 6.68 20.07
N TYR A 711 20.34 7.02 19.71
CA TYR A 711 21.53 6.82 20.52
C TYR A 711 22.31 8.11 20.77
N SER A 712 23.18 8.07 21.79
CA SER A 712 24.07 9.19 22.09
C SER A 712 25.20 9.30 21.05
N HIS A 713 25.77 10.50 20.88
CA HIS A 713 26.92 10.70 19.99
C HIS A 713 28.14 9.85 20.37
N TYR A 714 28.32 9.49 21.65
CA TYR A 714 29.36 8.56 22.09
C TYR A 714 29.09 7.13 21.60
N ASP A 715 27.87 6.64 21.79
CA ASP A 715 27.51 5.29 21.36
C ASP A 715 27.56 5.16 19.82
N VAL A 716 27.10 6.17 19.08
CA VAL A 716 27.22 6.20 17.62
C VAL A 716 28.68 6.17 17.18
N TYR A 717 29.54 6.97 17.83
CA TYR A 717 30.96 7.01 17.53
C TYR A 717 31.66 5.68 17.85
N ASP A 718 31.36 5.05 18.98
CA ASP A 718 32.07 3.85 19.45
C ASP A 718 31.60 2.57 18.73
N TYR A 719 30.31 2.46 18.40
CA TYR A 719 29.73 1.22 17.86
C TYR A 719 29.38 1.31 16.38
N LEU A 720 28.68 2.35 15.93
CA LEU A 720 28.14 2.42 14.56
C LEU A 720 29.18 2.88 13.53
N ARG A 721 30.13 3.72 13.96
CA ARG A 721 31.21 4.24 13.12
C ARG A 721 31.94 3.14 12.34
N GLN A 722 32.35 2.07 13.03
CA GLN A 722 33.12 0.99 12.40
C GLN A 722 32.29 0.21 11.38
N ILE A 723 30.98 0.04 11.63
CA ILE A 723 30.05 -0.61 10.70
C ILE A 723 29.95 0.23 9.42
N ALA A 724 29.66 1.52 9.56
CA ALA A 724 29.55 2.47 8.44
C ALA A 724 30.83 2.49 7.57
N LEU A 725 32.01 2.60 8.22
CA LEU A 725 33.30 2.58 7.52
C LEU A 725 33.57 1.28 6.77
N THR A 726 33.03 0.15 7.25
CA THR A 726 33.20 -1.15 6.59
C THR A 726 32.27 -1.27 5.38
N LEU A 727 31.02 -0.81 5.49
CA LEU A 727 30.06 -0.83 4.38
C LEU A 727 30.44 0.14 3.24
N CYS A 728 31.12 1.25 3.53
CA CYS A 728 31.74 2.10 2.49
C CYS A 728 32.81 1.37 1.66
N SER A 729 33.37 0.28 2.18
CA SER A 729 34.35 -0.56 1.48
C SER A 729 33.72 -1.84 0.91
N ASP A 730 32.39 -1.91 0.80
CA ASP A 730 31.69 -3.09 0.29
C ASP A 730 32.08 -3.42 -1.16
N LYS A 731 31.92 -4.68 -1.55
CA LYS A 731 32.20 -5.14 -2.91
C LYS A 731 31.16 -4.61 -3.91
N VAL A 732 29.91 -4.42 -3.49
CA VAL A 732 28.78 -3.98 -4.32
C VAL A 732 28.64 -2.46 -4.29
N SER A 733 28.46 -1.83 -5.45
CA SER A 733 28.33 -0.37 -5.60
C SER A 733 27.15 0.21 -4.82
N GLU A 734 25.98 -0.42 -4.91
CA GLU A 734 24.76 0.05 -4.25
C GLU A 734 24.92 0.13 -2.73
N VAL A 735 25.55 -0.88 -2.12
CA VAL A 735 25.85 -0.87 -0.68
C VAL A 735 26.81 0.26 -0.33
N ARG A 736 27.84 0.50 -1.15
CA ARG A 736 28.76 1.62 -0.92
C ARG A 736 28.06 2.97 -1.00
N TRP A 737 27.15 3.14 -1.97
CA TRP A 737 26.44 4.40 -2.21
C TRP A 737 25.62 4.83 -1.00
N ILE A 738 24.74 3.95 -0.49
CA ILE A 738 23.97 4.23 0.72
C ILE A 738 24.87 4.45 1.93
N SER A 739 26.00 3.73 2.00
CA SER A 739 26.95 3.86 3.11
C SER A 739 27.65 5.22 3.16
N TYR A 740 27.86 5.89 2.02
CA TYR A 740 28.42 7.24 2.01
C TYR A 740 27.50 8.24 2.70
N LYS A 741 26.18 8.08 2.54
CA LYS A 741 25.18 8.83 3.29
C LYS A 741 25.24 8.48 4.78
N LEU A 742 25.28 7.19 5.11
CA LEU A 742 25.40 6.71 6.50
C LEU A 742 26.61 7.30 7.22
N VAL A 743 27.78 7.41 6.58
CA VAL A 743 28.98 8.01 7.17
C VAL A 743 28.81 9.50 7.47
N GLY A 744 27.98 10.22 6.70
CA GLY A 744 27.68 11.63 6.94
C GLY A 744 26.84 11.85 8.21
N MET A 745 25.90 10.95 8.49
CA MET A 745 24.89 11.13 9.55
C MET A 745 25.45 11.34 10.97
N PRO A 746 26.48 10.61 11.44
CA PRO A 746 27.08 10.86 12.74
C PRO A 746 27.59 12.29 12.95
N PHE A 747 28.03 12.97 11.89
CA PHE A 747 28.50 14.36 12.01
C PHE A 747 27.38 15.29 12.43
N VAL A 748 26.18 15.13 11.90
CA VAL A 748 25.00 15.94 12.27
C VAL A 748 24.78 15.89 13.77
N LEU A 749 24.78 14.67 14.31
CA LEU A 749 24.57 14.44 15.75
C LEU A 749 25.71 15.06 16.58
N MET A 750 26.97 14.86 16.18
CA MET A 750 28.14 15.40 16.90
C MET A 750 28.15 16.93 16.93
N TYR A 751 27.89 17.59 15.79
CA TYR A 751 27.85 19.06 15.73
C TYR A 751 26.64 19.63 16.48
N ALA A 752 25.47 18.98 16.41
CA ALA A 752 24.30 19.37 17.19
C ALA A 752 24.54 19.27 18.70
N CYS A 753 25.34 18.29 19.14
CA CYS A 753 25.71 18.10 20.54
C CYS A 753 26.97 18.88 20.98
N GLY A 754 27.64 19.61 20.09
CA GLY A 754 28.90 20.32 20.38
C GLY A 754 30.12 19.40 20.60
N ALA A 755 30.05 18.14 20.17
CA ALA A 755 31.11 17.14 20.32
C ALA A 755 32.16 17.23 19.19
N HIS A 756 32.75 18.42 18.99
CA HIS A 756 33.63 18.70 17.86
C HIS A 756 34.90 17.85 17.83
N ASP A 757 35.46 17.48 19.00
CA ASP A 757 36.66 16.65 19.09
C ASP A 757 36.44 15.24 18.50
N LEU A 758 35.27 14.64 18.75
CA LEU A 758 34.90 13.36 18.15
C LEU A 758 34.73 13.49 16.63
N GLY A 759 34.10 14.58 16.18
CA GLY A 759 33.96 14.90 14.76
C GLY A 759 35.32 15.01 14.07
N LEU A 760 36.28 15.72 14.66
CA LEU A 760 37.65 15.86 14.13
C LEU A 760 38.38 14.52 14.10
N ASN A 761 38.26 13.70 15.14
CA ASN A 761 38.84 12.36 15.14
C ASN A 761 38.23 11.49 14.04
N PHE A 762 36.92 11.59 13.80
CA PHE A 762 36.27 10.85 12.73
C PHE A 762 36.72 11.34 11.34
N ILE A 763 36.84 12.65 11.12
CA ILE A 763 37.36 13.23 9.88
C ILE A 763 38.78 12.70 9.59
N ASN A 764 39.65 12.71 10.60
CA ASN A 764 41.01 12.19 10.45
C ASN A 764 41.02 10.71 10.07
N GLU A 765 40.12 9.90 10.65
CA GLU A 765 39.96 8.50 10.28
C GLU A 765 39.49 8.33 8.83
N LEU A 766 38.55 9.14 8.36
CA LEU A 766 38.09 9.14 6.96
C LEU A 766 39.22 9.50 5.98
N ILE A 767 40.03 10.50 6.30
CA ILE A 767 41.17 10.92 5.48
C ILE A 767 42.19 9.78 5.39
N VAL A 768 42.59 9.22 6.54
CA VAL A 768 43.58 8.13 6.60
C VAL A 768 43.07 6.88 5.86
N ARG A 769 41.79 6.54 6.01
CA ARG A 769 41.22 5.30 5.47
C ARG A 769 40.88 5.38 3.99
N PHE A 770 40.32 6.50 3.53
CA PHE A 770 39.79 6.64 2.17
C PHE A 770 40.64 7.57 1.30
N CYS A 771 40.98 8.78 1.76
CA CYS A 771 41.76 9.73 0.95
C CYS A 771 43.17 9.19 0.66
N HIS A 772 43.83 8.59 1.65
CA HIS A 772 45.15 7.98 1.50
C HIS A 772 45.10 6.48 1.15
N CYS A 773 43.94 5.98 0.71
CA CYS A 773 43.81 4.57 0.36
C CYS A 773 44.75 4.20 -0.80
N PRO A 774 45.52 3.10 -0.70
CA PRO A 774 46.41 2.67 -1.78
C PRO A 774 45.62 2.29 -3.05
N LYS A 775 44.37 1.85 -2.89
CA LYS A 775 43.47 1.51 -4.01
C LYS A 775 42.69 2.74 -4.45
N TRP A 776 42.62 2.96 -5.76
CA TRP A 776 41.88 4.07 -6.36
C TRP A 776 40.40 4.07 -5.97
N VAL A 777 39.76 2.89 -5.83
CA VAL A 777 38.37 2.76 -5.38
C VAL A 777 38.15 3.39 -3.99
N GLY A 778 39.10 3.26 -3.06
CA GLY A 778 38.99 3.90 -1.75
C GLY A 778 39.13 5.42 -1.81
N ARG A 779 39.96 5.93 -2.71
CA ARG A 779 40.12 7.38 -2.94
C ARG A 779 38.90 7.98 -3.63
N GLN A 780 38.28 7.24 -4.54
CA GLN A 780 36.96 7.60 -5.08
C GLN A 780 35.89 7.64 -4.00
N ALA A 781 35.87 6.67 -3.09
CA ALA A 781 34.94 6.66 -1.96
C ALA A 781 35.09 7.93 -1.11
N PHE A 782 36.31 8.45 -0.90
CA PHE A 782 36.50 9.72 -0.21
C PHE A 782 35.81 10.89 -0.93
N ALA A 783 35.95 10.99 -2.26
CA ALA A 783 35.27 12.03 -3.04
C ALA A 783 33.74 11.93 -2.92
N PHE A 784 33.18 10.71 -2.99
CA PHE A 784 31.74 10.49 -2.79
C PHE A 784 31.27 10.78 -1.36
N ILE A 785 32.06 10.44 -0.33
CA ILE A 785 31.75 10.79 1.06
C ILE A 785 31.70 12.31 1.24
N CYS A 786 32.70 13.04 0.70
CA CYS A 786 32.70 14.49 0.74
C CYS A 786 31.48 15.08 0.00
N GLN A 787 31.13 14.52 -1.16
CA GLN A 787 29.94 14.91 -1.91
C GLN A 787 28.66 14.70 -1.09
N ALA A 788 28.47 13.51 -0.51
CA ALA A 788 27.30 13.18 0.31
C ALA A 788 27.19 14.08 1.56
N ILE A 789 28.31 14.35 2.26
CA ILE A 789 28.35 15.27 3.41
C ILE A 789 27.85 16.66 3.03
N VAL A 790 28.23 17.15 1.84
CA VAL A 790 27.83 18.46 1.35
C VAL A 790 26.38 18.46 0.91
N GLU A 791 25.94 17.50 0.09
CA GLU A 791 24.57 17.43 -0.43
C GLU A 791 23.54 17.35 0.71
N GLU A 792 23.82 16.51 1.71
CA GLU A 792 22.94 16.25 2.85
C GLU A 792 23.11 17.26 4.01
N ASP A 793 23.94 18.29 3.86
CA ASP A 793 24.22 19.32 4.88
C ASP A 793 24.65 18.73 6.24
N CYS A 794 25.52 17.71 6.22
CA CYS A 794 25.86 16.92 7.43
C CYS A 794 26.67 17.69 8.48
N MET A 795 27.32 18.78 8.10
CA MET A 795 28.09 19.64 9.00
C MET A 795 28.12 21.09 8.49
N PRO A 796 28.49 22.08 9.34
CA PRO A 796 28.72 23.44 8.89
C PRO A 796 29.80 23.52 7.79
N MET A 797 29.56 24.34 6.76
CA MET A 797 30.43 24.41 5.58
C MET A 797 31.81 25.00 5.90
N ASP A 798 31.94 25.82 6.94
CA ASP A 798 33.24 26.31 7.44
C ASP A 798 34.09 25.15 7.96
N GLN A 799 33.48 24.20 8.68
CA GLN A 799 34.16 23.01 9.18
C GLN A 799 34.55 22.06 8.05
N PHE A 800 33.67 21.90 7.05
CA PHE A 800 33.99 21.15 5.84
C PHE A 800 35.17 21.78 5.08
N ALA A 801 35.13 23.10 4.86
CA ALA A 801 36.17 23.85 4.16
C ALA A 801 37.52 23.78 4.89
N GLN A 802 37.51 23.82 6.22
CA GLN A 802 38.74 23.76 7.01
C GLN A 802 39.36 22.37 7.04
N HIS A 803 38.56 21.30 7.13
CA HIS A 803 39.06 19.97 7.51
C HIS A 803 38.98 18.91 6.40
N LEU A 804 37.97 18.94 5.54
CA LEU A 804 37.76 17.93 4.48
C LEU A 804 38.15 18.45 3.08
N LEU A 805 37.87 19.72 2.79
CA LEU A 805 38.12 20.31 1.48
C LEU A 805 39.60 20.21 1.04
N PRO A 806 40.61 20.50 1.89
CA PRO A 806 42.02 20.41 1.45
C PRO A 806 42.40 18.99 1.00
N SER A 807 41.87 17.97 1.68
CA SER A 807 42.08 16.57 1.32
C SER A 807 41.36 16.22 0.02
N LEU A 808 40.14 16.74 -0.21
CA LEU A 808 39.40 16.56 -1.47
C LEU A 808 40.14 17.20 -2.65
N LEU A 809 40.63 18.43 -2.49
CA LEU A 809 41.39 19.14 -3.53
C LEU A 809 42.71 18.43 -3.85
N SER A 810 43.36 17.80 -2.87
CA SER A 810 44.57 17.01 -3.12
C SER A 810 44.37 15.87 -4.13
N LEU A 811 43.14 15.32 -4.23
CA LEU A 811 42.78 14.27 -5.18
C LEU A 811 42.56 14.79 -6.61
N SER A 812 42.50 16.11 -6.83
CA SER A 812 42.45 16.69 -8.17
C SER A 812 43.68 16.35 -9.02
N SER A 813 44.80 16.00 -8.39
CA SER A 813 46.04 15.58 -9.04
C SER A 813 46.29 14.06 -8.98
N ASP A 814 45.26 13.26 -8.66
CA ASP A 814 45.40 11.80 -8.55
C ASP A 814 45.91 11.19 -9.87
N PRO A 815 46.79 10.16 -9.84
CA PRO A 815 47.22 9.49 -11.06
C PRO A 815 46.07 8.85 -11.86
N VAL A 816 44.97 8.47 -11.21
CA VAL A 816 43.83 7.78 -11.84
C VAL A 816 42.75 8.78 -12.26
N ALA A 817 42.43 8.82 -13.55
CA ALA A 817 41.43 9.74 -14.12
C ALA A 817 40.06 9.60 -13.46
N ASN A 818 39.60 8.38 -13.18
CA ASN A 818 38.31 8.12 -12.53
C ASN A 818 38.20 8.75 -11.12
N VAL A 819 39.31 8.98 -10.42
CA VAL A 819 39.31 9.71 -9.15
C VAL A 819 39.12 11.20 -9.42
N ARG A 820 39.89 11.75 -10.38
CA ARG A 820 39.81 13.16 -10.78
C ARG A 820 38.43 13.54 -11.33
N VAL A 821 37.76 12.64 -12.07
CA VAL A 821 36.37 12.82 -12.55
C VAL A 821 35.42 13.04 -11.38
N LEU A 822 35.53 12.25 -10.32
CA LEU A 822 34.64 12.37 -9.16
C LEU A 822 34.93 13.62 -8.35
N VAL A 823 36.20 14.05 -8.25
CA VAL A 823 36.55 15.35 -7.66
C VAL A 823 35.91 16.47 -8.46
N ALA A 824 36.02 16.45 -9.79
CA ALA A 824 35.38 17.43 -10.66
C ALA A 824 33.86 17.49 -10.46
N LYS A 825 33.19 16.33 -10.39
CA LYS A 825 31.76 16.23 -10.08
C LYS A 825 31.42 16.80 -8.71
N ALA A 826 32.09 16.35 -7.65
CA ALA A 826 31.83 16.80 -6.28
C ALA A 826 32.01 18.32 -6.13
N LEU A 827 33.03 18.89 -6.77
CA LEU A 827 33.26 20.34 -6.76
C LEU A 827 32.15 21.09 -7.51
N ARG A 828 31.88 20.71 -8.77
CA ARG A 828 30.96 21.45 -9.66
C ARG A 828 29.49 21.27 -9.33
N GLN A 829 29.08 20.08 -8.90
CA GLN A 829 27.68 19.73 -8.68
C GLN A 829 27.22 20.01 -7.24
N SER A 830 28.15 20.01 -6.27
CA SER A 830 27.78 20.02 -4.85
C SER A 830 28.50 21.10 -4.04
N VAL A 831 29.84 21.12 -4.01
CA VAL A 831 30.61 22.06 -3.17
C VAL A 831 30.38 23.51 -3.62
N MET A 832 30.66 23.83 -4.88
CA MET A 832 30.55 25.19 -5.41
C MET A 832 29.09 25.68 -5.46
N GLU A 833 28.11 24.78 -5.33
CA GLU A 833 26.70 25.15 -5.30
C GLU A 833 26.25 25.75 -3.95
N LYS A 834 27.00 25.49 -2.87
CA LYS A 834 26.67 26.03 -1.54
C LYS A 834 26.98 27.52 -1.46
N ALA A 835 26.06 28.27 -0.84
CA ALA A 835 26.17 29.72 -0.68
C ALA A 835 27.51 30.17 -0.06
N TYR A 836 28.03 29.40 0.91
CA TYR A 836 29.31 29.65 1.57
C TYR A 836 30.50 29.79 0.60
N PHE A 837 30.48 29.09 -0.52
CA PHE A 837 31.53 29.15 -1.55
C PHE A 837 31.21 30.11 -2.70
N LYS A 838 29.96 30.59 -2.81
CA LYS A 838 29.52 31.55 -3.84
C LYS A 838 29.68 33.02 -3.41
N GLU A 839 29.76 33.30 -2.12
CA GLU A 839 29.83 34.67 -1.61
C GLU A 839 31.16 35.36 -1.99
N PRO A 840 31.13 36.58 -2.57
CA PRO A 840 32.33 37.34 -2.90
C PRO A 840 33.16 37.62 -1.64
N GLY A 841 34.36 37.04 -1.55
CA GLY A 841 35.25 37.15 -0.39
C GLY A 841 35.41 35.88 0.44
N SER A 842 34.85 34.74 0.02
CA SER A 842 35.15 33.43 0.60
C SER A 842 36.64 33.10 0.44
N ALA A 843 37.32 32.72 1.53
CA ALA A 843 38.77 32.45 1.54
C ALA A 843 39.19 31.29 0.62
N TYR A 844 38.24 30.46 0.19
CA TYR A 844 38.46 29.26 -0.61
C TYR A 844 37.96 29.39 -2.06
N SER A 845 37.34 30.51 -2.43
CA SER A 845 36.80 30.71 -3.79
C SER A 845 37.89 30.64 -4.86
N ASP A 846 38.99 31.35 -4.64
CA ASP A 846 40.12 31.38 -5.59
C ASP A 846 40.76 29.99 -5.75
N GLU A 847 40.93 29.25 -4.64
CA GLU A 847 41.50 27.90 -4.63
C GLU A 847 40.61 26.88 -5.36
N LEU A 848 39.28 26.99 -5.19
CA LEU A 848 38.29 26.17 -5.89
C LEU A 848 38.29 26.46 -7.39
N GLU A 849 38.29 27.74 -7.78
CA GLU A 849 38.34 28.14 -9.18
C GLU A 849 39.63 27.70 -9.86
N GLU A 850 40.79 27.89 -9.20
CA GLU A 850 42.08 27.42 -9.71
C GLU A 850 42.10 25.90 -9.92
N THR A 851 41.58 25.14 -8.94
CA THR A 851 41.49 23.68 -9.04
C THR A 851 40.59 23.24 -10.19
N VAL A 852 39.43 23.89 -10.37
CA VAL A 852 38.53 23.60 -11.49
C VAL A 852 39.16 23.94 -12.83
N MET A 853 39.85 25.08 -12.96
CA MET A 853 40.57 25.44 -14.17
C MET A 853 41.65 24.40 -14.52
N ALA A 854 42.36 23.88 -13.51
CA ALA A 854 43.32 22.79 -13.71
C ALA A 854 42.64 21.51 -14.23
N LEU A 855 41.49 21.12 -13.68
CA LEU A 855 40.70 19.97 -14.13
C LEU A 855 40.08 20.17 -15.53
N GLN A 856 39.71 21.40 -15.90
CA GLN A 856 39.26 21.74 -17.26
C GLN A 856 40.38 21.65 -18.30
N ALA A 857 41.64 21.76 -17.86
CA ALA A 857 42.83 21.56 -18.67
C ALA A 857 43.41 20.13 -18.55
N ASP A 858 42.69 19.18 -17.94
CA ASP A 858 43.17 17.80 -17.73
C ASP A 858 43.45 17.07 -19.05
N LYS A 859 44.38 16.12 -19.01
CA LYS A 859 44.73 15.28 -20.16
C LYS A 859 43.57 14.35 -20.55
N ASP A 860 42.79 13.93 -19.57
CA ASP A 860 41.66 13.04 -19.75
C ASP A 860 40.42 13.79 -20.24
N ARG A 861 39.67 13.20 -21.19
CA ARG A 861 38.50 13.83 -21.78
C ARG A 861 37.34 13.95 -20.79
N ASP A 862 37.13 12.93 -19.96
CA ASP A 862 35.98 12.85 -19.08
C ASP A 862 36.16 13.79 -17.88
N VAL A 863 37.39 13.92 -17.38
CA VAL A 863 37.72 14.92 -16.35
C VAL A 863 37.39 16.32 -16.84
N ARG A 864 37.82 16.68 -18.06
CA ARG A 864 37.50 17.99 -18.65
C ARG A 864 36.01 18.20 -18.85
N PHE A 865 35.29 17.17 -19.28
CA PHE A 865 33.84 17.22 -19.48
C PHE A 865 33.11 17.54 -18.17
N PHE A 866 33.34 16.75 -17.12
CA PHE A 866 32.67 16.96 -15.83
C PHE A 866 33.14 18.23 -15.11
N ALA A 867 34.38 18.67 -15.30
CA ALA A 867 34.87 19.96 -14.78
C ALA A 867 34.27 21.18 -15.50
N SER A 868 33.79 21.01 -16.75
CA SER A 868 33.20 22.07 -17.57
C SER A 868 31.67 22.06 -17.55
N GLN A 869 31.03 21.07 -16.92
CA GLN A 869 29.56 21.02 -16.82
C GLN A 869 29.04 22.19 -15.99
N ASP A 870 27.98 22.81 -16.50
CA ASP A 870 27.16 23.81 -15.82
C ASP A 870 26.01 23.08 -15.10
N PRO A 871 25.79 23.27 -13.78
CA PRO A 871 24.78 22.54 -13.00
C PRO A 871 23.33 22.67 -13.51
N ASN A 872 23.04 23.59 -14.45
CA ASN A 872 21.71 23.79 -15.04
C ASN A 872 21.38 22.90 -16.26
N MET A 873 22.29 22.03 -16.74
CA MET A 873 21.90 20.97 -17.70
C MET A 873 21.47 19.71 -16.93
N THR A 874 20.16 19.44 -16.94
CA THR A 874 19.54 18.22 -16.40
C THR A 874 20.23 16.94 -16.87
N LEU A 875 20.48 16.06 -15.88
CA LEU A 875 21.15 14.76 -15.93
C LEU A 875 20.83 13.91 -17.17
N MET A 876 21.87 13.56 -17.94
CA MET A 876 21.92 12.25 -18.60
C MET A 876 22.48 11.23 -17.59
N ASP A 877 21.77 10.11 -17.50
CA ASP A 877 22.00 8.98 -16.61
C ASP A 877 23.47 8.52 -16.60
N THR A 878 24.13 8.61 -15.44
CA THR A 878 25.56 8.25 -15.29
C THR A 878 25.76 6.81 -14.83
N ALA A 879 24.69 6.00 -14.77
CA ALA A 879 24.76 4.58 -14.44
C ALA A 879 25.46 3.73 -15.53
N ALA A 880 25.53 4.19 -16.77
CA ALA A 880 25.98 3.38 -17.91
C ALA A 880 27.49 3.46 -18.25
N LEU A 881 28.33 4.17 -17.48
CA LEU A 881 29.73 4.44 -17.87
C LEU A 881 30.79 4.21 -16.77
N ILE A 882 30.50 3.41 -15.72
CA ILE A 882 31.49 3.00 -14.70
C ILE A 882 31.67 1.48 -14.68
#